data_AF-H7EH74-F1
#
_entry.id   AF-H7EH74-F1
#
_cell.length_a   1.000
_cell.length_b   1.000
_cell.length_c   1.000
_cell.angle_alpha   90.00
_cell.angle_beta   90.00
_cell.angle_gamma   90.00
#
_symmetry.space_group_name_H-M   'P 1'
#
loop_
_entity.id
_entity.type
_entity.pdbx_description
1 polymer ?
#
loop_
_entity_poly.entity_id
_entity_poly.type
_entity_poly.pdbx_seq_one_letter_code
_entity_poly.pdbx_strand_id
1 'polypeptide(L)'
;MKKILAFLTVVLISLPSFSARGNPSSANRRTAVRYLQLAKQYAAEGRWAESDSQSRLGLQYDGSVADLWYMQAVARQALGGSRAEILPLVTKSLDGKETDWVDYNRDNARVLCADILCSSLRPRDAIKLLDSKPMVYSADAEFIRVKSYYSLGDKDSLAKARSRVDTARKVYPDDVRFAELFYNFEYLKSFCAGGLSSDVKRIAGSFLACMGNYASVNDDVRLLSSLFTLSGDELVRSLKAFDSENHRSVLFATYGFLNGILDRDGALDYFYGYSDSSPVRLSVLEVFAAAVFGGEMDEGGETLRKEFFDYLNSFSGTILDDTNGDGTCDMTVVYKRGRALAISYDGNQDGVDDWVADCDFGVPVAIHVGESRLDVGYGTWPFVRSAVYDVSDKVGDGTKVKKLSFNLIADTLSWTPFDIVFDSVLKEAVGIDFFIPSIPKKRRAVSGTDLLLASTSYSLPSAERPDAYVTVSVLGGIPQSARYTVGGVDGRMYATARFEDGLPVMRLVDSDDDGLFETTEMFGHDSEKKGRFMSEADELQVVTNLFGTPAKGTGVYVKMIQVDWNGDTVPDFIEEYTEGLGKISTWDSDGDGKWDVRYVKRPESKDGVKREDSLFHQPFSGDVVTVSSENGIPVNVSISSAENGKVLRKNVRIFGGLRDGFYWIGGKERDDIATGAVEIAVNRELGGVEQGVSKVIQLEDARYHAVRVGSMVFIEILPSDSGEK
;
A
#
# COMPACT_ATOMS: atom_id res chain seq x y z
N MET A 1 -16.94 36.23 -22.06
CA MET A 1 -16.50 36.74 -23.38
C MET A 1 -15.39 37.75 -23.12
N LYS A 2 -14.15 37.68 -23.60
CA LYS A 2 -13.48 36.88 -24.65
C LYS A 2 -12.12 36.39 -24.11
N LYS A 3 -11.76 35.18 -24.55
CA LYS A 3 -10.46 34.51 -24.44
C LYS A 3 -9.38 35.28 -25.21
N ILE A 4 -8.13 35.24 -24.75
CA ILE A 4 -6.84 35.13 -25.48
C ILE A 4 -5.78 34.84 -24.39
N LEU A 5 -5.48 33.56 -24.13
CA LEU A 5 -4.29 32.84 -24.61
C LEU A 5 -2.98 33.37 -24.00
N ALA A 6 -2.70 32.99 -22.76
CA ALA A 6 -1.36 33.10 -22.16
C ALA A 6 -0.49 31.98 -22.73
N PHE A 7 0.30 32.30 -23.75
CA PHE A 7 1.37 31.44 -24.22
C PHE A 7 2.45 31.40 -23.13
N LEU A 8 2.64 30.24 -22.53
CA LEU A 8 3.77 29.93 -21.64
C LEU A 8 5.03 29.95 -22.52
N THR A 9 5.71 31.10 -22.58
CA THR A 9 7.00 31.22 -23.25
C THR A 9 8.02 30.40 -22.45
N VAL A 10 8.28 29.18 -22.92
CA VAL A 10 9.50 28.45 -22.61
C VAL A 10 10.66 29.32 -23.13
N VAL A 11 11.32 30.05 -22.24
CA VAL A 11 12.57 30.73 -22.56
C VAL A 11 13.64 29.64 -22.66
N LEU A 12 13.74 29.06 -23.85
CA LEU A 12 14.85 28.23 -24.29
C LEU A 12 16.06 29.17 -24.46
N ILE A 13 16.82 29.39 -23.39
CA ILE A 13 18.12 30.05 -23.48
C ILE A 13 19.05 29.09 -24.23
N SER A 14 19.26 29.37 -25.50
CA SER A 14 20.29 28.76 -26.33
C SER A 14 21.67 29.06 -25.73
N LEU A 15 22.24 28.11 -24.98
CA LEU A 15 23.61 28.20 -24.51
C LEU A 15 24.57 27.97 -25.69
N PRO A 16 25.61 28.80 -25.87
CA PRO A 16 26.66 28.52 -26.84
C PRO A 16 27.39 27.23 -26.43
N SER A 17 27.47 26.29 -27.36
CA SER A 17 28.21 25.05 -27.21
C SER A 17 29.71 25.32 -27.09
N PHE A 18 30.18 25.65 -25.89
CA PHE A 18 31.59 25.57 -25.56
C PHE A 18 31.94 24.10 -25.33
N SER A 19 32.51 23.48 -26.37
CA SER A 19 33.22 22.21 -26.29
C SER A 19 34.45 22.39 -25.40
N ALA A 20 34.30 22.05 -24.11
CA ALA A 20 35.42 21.71 -23.24
C ALA A 20 35.36 20.21 -23.01
N ARG A 21 36.40 19.47 -23.42
CA ARG A 21 36.59 18.05 -23.07
C ARG A 21 36.63 17.92 -21.54
N GLY A 22 35.49 17.63 -20.93
CA GLY A 22 35.33 17.37 -19.50
C GLY A 22 34.47 16.14 -19.31
N ASN A 23 34.82 15.29 -18.33
CA ASN A 23 34.07 14.10 -17.94
C ASN A 23 32.58 14.47 -17.70
N PRO A 24 31.58 13.75 -18.26
CA PRO A 24 30.15 14.01 -18.06
C PRO A 24 29.74 14.23 -16.59
N SER A 25 30.34 13.49 -15.66
CA SER A 25 30.12 13.68 -14.21
C SER A 25 30.48 15.09 -13.73
N SER A 26 31.58 15.67 -14.24
CA SER A 26 32.00 17.04 -13.89
C SER A 26 31.09 18.12 -14.48
N ALA A 27 30.41 17.83 -15.59
CA ALA A 27 29.44 18.75 -16.20
C ALA A 27 28.11 18.70 -15.42
N ASN A 28 27.66 17.49 -15.07
CA ASN A 28 26.47 17.28 -14.25
C ASN A 28 26.62 17.93 -12.86
N ARG A 29 27.75 17.74 -12.19
CA ARG A 29 28.03 18.39 -10.89
C ARG A 29 27.99 19.91 -10.99
N ARG A 30 28.57 20.50 -12.05
CA ARG A 30 28.51 21.95 -12.28
C ARG A 30 27.07 22.45 -12.48
N THR A 31 26.24 21.68 -13.18
CA THR A 31 24.82 21.99 -13.36
C THR A 31 24.06 21.88 -12.04
N ALA A 32 24.28 20.83 -11.25
CA ALA A 32 23.68 20.66 -9.93
C ALA A 32 24.02 21.84 -8.99
N VAL A 33 25.28 22.30 -9.00
CA VAL A 33 25.70 23.48 -8.21
C VAL A 33 25.03 24.78 -8.69
N ARG A 34 24.69 24.92 -9.97
CA ARG A 34 23.90 26.07 -10.45
C ARG A 34 22.47 26.03 -9.91
N TYR A 35 21.85 24.85 -9.91
CA TYR A 35 20.54 24.65 -9.29
C TYR A 35 20.58 24.93 -7.78
N LEU A 36 21.67 24.58 -7.10
CA LEU A 36 21.87 24.95 -5.70
C LEU A 36 21.87 26.47 -5.50
N GLN A 37 22.57 27.25 -6.35
CA GLN A 37 22.55 28.71 -6.22
C GLN A 37 21.14 29.29 -6.43
N LEU A 38 20.38 28.76 -7.39
CA LEU A 38 19.00 29.17 -7.61
C LEU A 38 18.10 28.83 -6.42
N ALA A 39 18.23 27.62 -5.86
CA ALA A 39 17.49 27.21 -4.66
C ALA A 39 17.78 28.14 -3.48
N LYS A 40 19.06 28.47 -3.25
CA LYS A 40 19.49 29.42 -2.21
C LYS A 40 18.89 30.82 -2.42
N GLN A 41 18.86 31.31 -3.66
CA GLN A 41 18.26 32.61 -3.98
C GLN A 41 16.76 32.60 -3.67
N TYR A 42 16.03 31.57 -4.10
CA TYR A 42 14.61 31.46 -3.83
C TYR A 42 14.31 31.34 -2.34
N ALA A 43 15.10 30.57 -1.59
CA ALA A 43 14.99 30.49 -0.14
C ALA A 43 15.21 31.86 0.53
N ALA A 44 16.21 32.64 0.09
CA ALA A 44 16.45 33.99 0.60
C ALA A 44 15.31 34.98 0.28
N GLU A 45 14.57 34.75 -0.81
CA GLU A 45 13.37 35.51 -1.19
C GLU A 45 12.09 35.00 -0.50
N GLY A 46 12.16 33.96 0.34
CA GLY A 46 10.99 33.32 0.97
C GLY A 46 10.14 32.47 0.01
N ARG A 47 10.66 32.18 -1.19
CA ARG A 47 10.01 31.40 -2.26
C ARG A 47 10.34 29.91 -2.10
N TRP A 48 9.78 29.31 -1.05
CA TRP A 48 10.12 27.95 -0.63
C TRP A 48 9.74 26.87 -1.63
N ALA A 49 8.62 27.01 -2.34
CA ALA A 49 8.18 26.06 -3.37
C ALA A 49 9.16 25.99 -4.55
N GLU A 50 9.62 27.14 -5.04
CA GLU A 50 10.64 27.20 -6.07
C GLU A 50 11.98 26.69 -5.58
N SER A 51 12.36 26.96 -4.32
CA SER A 51 13.54 26.39 -3.69
C SER A 51 13.51 24.85 -3.67
N ASP A 52 12.41 24.23 -3.21
CA ASP A 52 12.26 22.75 -3.24
C ASP A 52 12.36 22.22 -4.68
N SER A 53 11.69 22.87 -5.63
CA SER A 53 11.72 22.45 -7.03
C SER A 53 13.12 22.52 -7.63
N GLN A 54 13.88 23.60 -7.38
CA GLN A 54 15.25 23.72 -7.89
C GLN A 54 16.20 22.74 -7.22
N SER A 55 16.07 22.52 -5.91
CA SER A 55 16.85 21.49 -5.21
C SER A 55 16.62 20.11 -5.80
N ARG A 56 15.35 19.74 -6.04
CA ARG A 56 14.98 18.46 -6.65
C ARG A 56 15.54 18.31 -8.07
N LEU A 57 15.49 19.36 -8.89
CA LEU A 57 16.07 19.34 -10.24
C LEU A 57 17.59 19.16 -10.17
N GLY A 58 18.28 19.86 -9.27
CA GLY A 58 19.72 19.71 -9.06
C GLY A 58 20.10 18.26 -8.71
N LEU A 59 19.33 17.61 -7.84
CA LEU A 59 19.54 16.22 -7.43
C LEU A 59 19.39 15.21 -8.57
N GLN A 60 18.61 15.52 -9.62
CA GLN A 60 18.53 14.68 -10.82
C GLN A 60 19.82 14.72 -11.65
N TYR A 61 20.61 15.79 -11.56
CA TYR A 61 21.91 15.89 -12.24
C TYR A 61 23.03 15.28 -11.41
N ASP A 62 23.10 15.59 -10.12
CA ASP A 62 24.12 15.03 -9.21
C ASP A 62 23.57 14.89 -7.78
N GLY A 63 23.25 13.66 -7.40
CA GLY A 63 22.76 13.32 -6.06
C GLY A 63 23.84 13.34 -4.97
N SER A 64 25.12 13.53 -5.32
CA SER A 64 26.23 13.57 -4.35
C SER A 64 26.41 14.95 -3.71
N VAL A 65 25.64 15.97 -4.09
CA VAL A 65 25.76 17.33 -3.51
C VAL A 65 24.89 17.40 -2.25
N ALA A 66 25.52 17.40 -1.08
CA ALA A 66 24.84 17.39 0.23
C ALA A 66 23.90 18.60 0.41
N ASP A 67 24.34 19.77 -0.04
CA ASP A 67 23.63 21.04 0.10
C ASP A 67 22.25 21.01 -0.57
N LEU A 68 22.09 20.29 -1.69
CA LEU A 68 20.81 20.20 -2.39
C LEU A 68 19.79 19.41 -1.56
N TRP A 69 20.21 18.30 -0.93
CA TRP A 69 19.38 17.54 -0.01
C TRP A 69 18.97 18.38 1.20
N TYR A 70 19.93 19.11 1.78
CA TYR A 70 19.66 20.01 2.91
C TYR A 70 18.71 21.15 2.54
N MET A 71 18.94 21.83 1.41
CA MET A 71 18.07 22.91 0.93
C MET A 71 16.66 22.41 0.63
N GLN A 72 16.52 21.19 0.13
CA GLN A 72 15.22 20.56 -0.05
C GLN A 72 14.52 20.33 1.30
N ALA A 73 15.23 19.79 2.29
CA ALA A 73 14.71 19.57 3.64
C ALA A 73 14.21 20.87 4.27
N VAL A 74 15.00 21.95 4.21
CA VAL A 74 14.63 23.27 4.74
C VAL A 74 13.42 23.86 4.01
N ALA A 75 13.38 23.77 2.68
CA ALA A 75 12.25 24.27 1.91
C ALA A 75 10.96 23.52 2.25
N ARG A 76 11.01 22.20 2.41
CA ARG A 76 9.84 21.40 2.83
C ARG A 76 9.40 21.71 4.26
N GLN A 77 10.34 21.92 5.17
CA GLN A 77 10.02 22.37 6.53
C GLN A 77 9.26 23.71 6.50
N ALA A 78 9.73 24.67 5.70
CA ALA A 78 9.08 25.98 5.55
C ALA A 78 7.69 25.91 4.88
N LEU A 79 7.43 24.86 4.10
CA LEU A 79 6.14 24.57 3.48
C LEU A 79 5.18 23.77 4.38
N GLY A 80 5.58 23.45 5.61
CA GLY A 80 4.77 22.67 6.55
C GLY A 80 4.77 21.15 6.30
N GLY A 81 5.79 20.63 5.61
CA GLY A 81 5.97 19.18 5.43
C GLY A 81 6.16 18.44 6.76
N SER A 82 5.77 17.16 6.81
CA SER A 82 5.90 16.35 8.02
C SER A 82 7.37 15.99 8.30
N ARG A 83 7.67 15.63 9.55
CA ARG A 83 9.02 15.19 9.93
C ARG A 83 9.39 13.89 9.21
N ALA A 84 8.42 13.02 8.95
CA ALA A 84 8.59 11.81 8.13
C ALA A 84 9.13 12.10 6.73
N GLU A 85 8.68 13.19 6.10
CA GLU A 85 9.15 13.61 4.77
C GLU A 85 10.53 14.26 4.79
N ILE A 86 10.85 14.99 5.87
CA ILE A 86 12.06 15.82 5.99
C ILE A 86 13.26 14.99 6.49
N LEU A 87 13.03 14.06 7.43
CA LEU A 87 14.10 13.26 8.06
C LEU A 87 14.97 12.49 7.06
N PRO A 88 14.42 11.80 6.03
CA PRO A 88 15.23 11.11 5.03
C PRO A 88 16.13 12.07 4.24
N LEU A 89 15.62 13.26 3.89
CA LEU A 89 16.37 14.26 3.12
C LEU A 89 17.56 14.80 3.91
N VAL A 90 17.32 15.24 5.14
CA VAL A 90 18.40 15.77 5.99
C VAL A 90 19.39 14.67 6.39
N THR A 91 18.92 13.45 6.64
CA THR A 91 19.80 12.30 6.89
C THR A 91 20.69 12.01 5.69
N LYS A 92 20.14 12.08 4.47
CA LYS A 92 20.90 11.90 3.24
C LYS A 92 21.97 12.99 3.05
N SER A 93 21.65 14.24 3.37
CA SER A 93 22.65 15.35 3.34
C SER A 93 23.83 15.13 4.31
N LEU A 94 23.62 14.33 5.36
CA LEU A 94 24.64 14.02 6.36
C LEU A 94 25.40 12.73 6.05
N ASP A 95 25.07 12.03 4.96
CA ASP A 95 25.72 10.79 4.55
C ASP A 95 27.08 11.08 3.89
N GLY A 96 28.12 11.22 4.72
CA GLY A 96 29.48 11.57 4.28
C GLY A 96 30.21 10.48 3.49
N LYS A 97 29.56 9.36 3.14
CA LYS A 97 30.09 8.37 2.19
C LYS A 97 29.61 8.63 0.77
N GLU A 98 28.43 9.22 0.62
CA GLU A 98 27.75 9.38 -0.66
C GLU A 98 27.55 10.86 -1.05
N THR A 99 27.82 11.79 -0.13
CA THR A 99 27.61 13.22 -0.35
C THR A 99 28.78 14.09 0.09
N ASP A 100 28.97 15.19 -0.62
CA ASP A 100 29.97 16.23 -0.34
C ASP A 100 29.28 17.58 -0.15
N TRP A 101 29.75 18.36 0.82
CA TRP A 101 29.33 19.74 1.05
C TRP A 101 30.07 20.71 0.13
N VAL A 102 29.37 21.72 -0.38
CA VAL A 102 29.89 22.72 -1.32
C VAL A 102 29.93 24.11 -0.68
N ASP A 103 28.78 24.63 -0.23
CA ASP A 103 28.64 26.01 0.24
C ASP A 103 28.28 26.11 1.73
N TYR A 104 27.47 25.17 2.24
CA TYR A 104 26.97 25.17 3.60
C TYR A 104 27.90 24.43 4.58
N ASN A 105 27.83 24.82 5.85
CA ASN A 105 28.36 24.00 6.94
C ASN A 105 27.35 22.90 7.30
N ARG A 106 27.86 21.68 7.50
CA ARG A 106 27.12 20.51 7.96
C ARG A 106 26.39 20.73 9.30
N ASP A 107 26.84 21.67 10.13
CA ASP A 107 26.27 21.90 11.46
C ASP A 107 24.78 22.29 11.44
N ASN A 108 24.34 23.11 10.48
CA ASN A 108 22.91 23.48 10.39
C ASN A 108 22.04 22.25 10.04
N ALA A 109 22.54 21.36 9.17
CA ALA A 109 21.87 20.10 8.88
C ALA A 109 21.86 19.16 10.09
N ARG A 110 22.93 19.15 10.90
CA ARG A 110 22.97 18.39 12.16
C ARG A 110 21.97 18.91 13.17
N VAL A 111 21.82 20.24 13.30
CA VAL A 111 20.82 20.87 14.18
C VAL A 111 19.41 20.50 13.72
N LEU A 112 19.08 20.68 12.43
CA LEU A 112 17.78 20.30 11.88
C LEU A 112 17.47 18.80 12.08
N CYS A 113 18.43 17.93 11.75
CA CYS A 113 18.27 16.49 11.93
C CYS A 113 18.10 16.12 13.41
N ALA A 114 18.87 16.74 14.31
CA ALA A 114 18.75 16.48 15.75
C ALA A 114 17.41 16.96 16.31
N ASP A 115 16.88 18.09 15.84
CA ASP A 115 15.56 18.58 16.25
C ASP A 115 14.45 17.60 15.84
N ILE A 116 14.51 17.10 14.61
CA ILE A 116 13.57 16.09 14.12
C ILE A 116 13.72 14.78 14.91
N LEU A 117 14.94 14.28 15.09
CA LEU A 117 15.18 13.06 15.86
C LEU A 117 14.69 13.20 17.31
N CYS A 118 14.93 14.34 17.95
CA CYS A 118 14.45 14.59 19.30
C CYS A 118 12.93 14.62 19.35
N SER A 119 12.29 15.27 18.38
CA SER A 119 10.84 15.42 18.30
C SER A 119 10.13 14.17 17.79
N SER A 120 10.85 13.17 17.28
CA SER A 120 10.30 11.89 16.84
C SER A 120 10.78 10.72 17.71
N LEU A 121 10.78 10.94 19.03
CA LEU A 121 11.12 9.94 20.07
C LEU A 121 12.51 9.27 19.95
N ARG A 122 13.49 9.94 19.33
CA ARG A 122 14.89 9.48 19.23
C ARG A 122 15.89 10.43 19.92
N PRO A 123 15.69 10.80 21.19
CA PRO A 123 16.50 11.81 21.89
C PRO A 123 17.98 11.41 22.03
N ARG A 124 18.29 10.12 22.16
CA ARG A 124 19.69 9.64 22.25
C ARG A 124 20.46 9.87 20.95
N ASP A 125 19.81 9.66 19.81
CA ASP A 125 20.41 9.87 18.50
C ASP A 125 20.64 11.36 18.25
N ALA A 126 19.69 12.21 18.64
CA ALA A 126 19.82 13.66 18.58
C ALA A 126 21.04 14.16 19.39
N ILE A 127 21.17 13.75 20.66
CA ILE A 127 22.32 14.11 21.51
C ILE A 127 23.63 13.63 20.87
N LYS A 128 23.68 12.36 20.45
CA LYS A 128 24.88 11.79 19.81
C LYS A 128 25.26 12.55 18.54
N LEU A 129 24.29 12.96 17.74
CA LEU A 129 24.51 13.73 16.52
C LEU A 129 25.12 15.10 16.83
N LEU A 130 24.58 15.82 17.82
CA LEU A 130 25.08 17.15 18.22
C LEU A 130 26.44 17.10 18.91
N ASP A 131 26.72 16.04 19.64
CA ASP A 131 27.97 15.85 20.40
C ASP A 131 29.09 15.19 19.57
N SER A 132 28.78 14.68 18.37
CA SER A 132 29.80 14.18 17.44
C SER A 132 30.80 15.28 17.07
N LYS A 133 32.07 14.92 16.84
CA LYS A 133 33.14 15.91 16.60
C LYS A 133 33.11 16.43 15.15
N PRO A 134 33.27 17.75 14.92
CA PRO A 134 33.35 18.81 15.92
C PRO A 134 31.98 19.05 16.59
N MET A 135 31.99 19.33 17.90
CA MET A 135 30.75 19.54 18.66
C MET A 135 30.02 20.81 18.18
N VAL A 136 28.70 20.74 18.04
CA VAL A 136 27.88 21.90 17.62
C VAL A 136 27.55 22.76 18.83
N TYR A 137 27.90 24.05 18.75
CA TYR A 137 27.60 25.06 19.76
C TYR A 137 26.66 26.13 19.16
N SER A 138 25.40 26.12 19.57
CA SER A 138 24.41 27.16 19.27
C SER A 138 23.28 27.10 20.29
N ALA A 139 22.46 28.16 20.36
CA ALA A 139 21.26 28.16 21.18
C ALA A 139 20.33 26.99 20.80
N ASP A 140 20.13 26.75 19.49
CA ASP A 140 19.31 25.65 18.99
C ASP A 140 19.84 24.28 19.40
N ALA A 141 21.16 24.07 19.29
CA ALA A 141 21.77 22.80 19.69
C ALA A 141 21.62 22.55 21.20
N GLU A 142 21.80 23.57 22.04
CA GLU A 142 21.57 23.44 23.49
C GLU A 142 20.10 23.24 23.83
N PHE A 143 19.18 23.92 23.14
CA PHE A 143 17.74 23.72 23.28
C PHE A 143 17.35 22.26 22.99
N ILE A 144 17.80 21.71 21.86
CA ILE A 144 17.53 20.32 21.48
C ILE A 144 18.14 19.34 22.48
N ARG A 145 19.34 19.60 22.99
CA ARG A 145 19.95 18.77 24.06
C ARG A 145 19.10 18.78 25.33
N VAL A 146 18.67 19.96 25.78
CA VAL A 146 17.80 20.08 26.95
C VAL A 146 16.50 19.32 26.73
N LYS A 147 15.82 19.53 25.60
CA LYS A 147 14.58 18.82 25.24
C LYS A 147 14.82 17.30 25.26
N SER A 148 15.89 16.84 24.62
CA SER A 148 16.25 15.42 24.57
C SER A 148 16.44 14.81 25.96
N TYR A 149 17.10 15.52 26.89
CA TYR A 149 17.28 15.03 28.26
C TYR A 149 15.98 15.04 29.07
N TYR A 150 15.10 16.01 28.84
CA TYR A 150 13.77 16.00 29.45
C TYR A 150 12.93 14.81 28.96
N SER A 151 12.88 14.56 27.65
CA SER A 151 12.16 13.44 27.04
C SER A 151 12.66 12.06 27.49
N LEU A 152 13.94 11.92 27.85
CA LEU A 152 14.46 10.66 28.39
C LEU A 152 13.88 10.28 29.77
N GLY A 153 13.43 11.26 30.55
CA GLY A 153 12.63 11.08 31.75
C GLY A 153 13.31 10.47 32.99
N ASP A 154 14.44 9.76 32.83
CA ASP A 154 15.18 9.15 33.95
C ASP A 154 15.84 10.19 34.87
N LYS A 155 16.14 9.79 36.12
CA LYS A 155 16.63 10.71 37.15
C LYS A 155 17.93 11.44 36.75
N ASP A 156 18.83 10.75 36.06
CA ASP A 156 20.13 11.31 35.66
C ASP A 156 19.95 12.27 34.47
N SER A 157 19.11 11.91 33.51
CA SER A 157 18.76 12.77 32.38
C SER A 157 18.04 14.04 32.85
N LEU A 158 17.13 13.94 33.82
CA LEU A 158 16.48 15.12 34.42
C LEU A 158 17.47 16.07 35.11
N ALA A 159 18.42 15.52 35.88
CA ALA A 159 19.46 16.34 36.50
C ALA A 159 20.32 17.05 35.44
N LYS A 160 20.63 16.36 34.33
CA LYS A 160 21.35 16.95 33.18
C LYS A 160 20.53 18.02 32.47
N ALA A 161 19.23 17.79 32.26
CA ALA A 161 18.33 18.77 31.66
C ALA A 161 18.33 20.06 32.48
N ARG A 162 18.09 19.97 33.79
CA ARG A 162 18.08 21.13 34.71
C ARG A 162 19.42 21.87 34.75
N SER A 163 20.54 21.13 34.79
CA SER A 163 21.89 21.71 34.76
C SER A 163 22.17 22.47 33.45
N ARG A 164 21.75 21.89 32.31
CA ARG A 164 21.88 22.53 31.00
C ARG A 164 20.96 23.73 30.86
N VAL A 165 19.71 23.68 31.31
CA VAL A 165 18.81 24.84 31.37
C VAL A 165 19.42 25.96 32.19
N ASP A 166 19.97 25.64 33.37
CA ASP A 166 20.59 26.62 34.25
C ASP A 166 21.82 27.30 33.62
N THR A 167 22.50 26.59 32.72
CA THR A 167 23.61 27.13 31.93
C THR A 167 23.08 27.96 30.76
N ALA A 168 22.13 27.40 30.00
CA ALA A 168 21.55 28.03 28.82
C ALA A 168 20.92 29.39 29.14
N ARG A 169 20.16 29.51 30.24
CA ARG A 169 19.58 30.79 30.66
C ARG A 169 20.61 31.90 30.96
N LYS A 170 21.86 31.53 31.26
CA LYS A 170 22.95 32.49 31.50
C LYS A 170 23.64 32.92 30.20
N VAL A 171 23.67 32.02 29.22
CA VAL A 171 24.32 32.23 27.91
C VAL A 171 23.36 32.87 26.91
N TYR A 172 22.09 32.46 26.95
CA TYR A 172 21.00 32.87 26.05
C TYR A 172 19.80 33.39 26.86
N PRO A 173 19.95 34.50 27.63
CA PRO A 173 18.92 34.98 28.56
C PRO A 173 17.63 35.42 27.87
N ASP A 174 17.69 35.83 26.59
CA ASP A 174 16.55 36.36 25.83
C ASP A 174 15.80 35.27 25.04
N ASP A 175 16.31 34.03 25.00
CA ASP A 175 15.67 32.92 24.30
C ASP A 175 14.56 32.30 25.17
N VAL A 176 13.33 32.76 24.94
CA VAL A 176 12.13 32.35 25.68
C VAL A 176 11.86 30.85 25.60
N ARG A 177 12.33 30.16 24.55
CA ARG A 177 12.06 28.72 24.34
C ARG A 177 12.55 27.88 25.51
N PHE A 178 13.67 28.26 26.15
CA PHE A 178 14.16 27.55 27.34
C PHE A 178 13.22 27.65 28.53
N ALA A 179 12.59 28.81 28.72
CA ALA A 179 11.58 29.01 29.77
C ALA A 179 10.33 28.17 29.46
N GLU A 180 9.83 28.22 28.23
CA GLU A 180 8.66 27.44 27.80
C GLU A 180 8.86 25.94 27.98
N LEU A 181 9.99 25.43 27.52
CA LEU A 181 10.37 24.03 27.69
C LEU A 181 10.46 23.64 29.17
N PHE A 182 11.12 24.46 29.98
CA PHE A 182 11.30 24.20 31.41
C PHE A 182 9.95 24.13 32.14
N TYR A 183 9.09 25.13 31.98
CA TYR A 183 7.81 25.16 32.69
C TYR A 183 6.88 24.03 32.28
N ASN A 184 6.78 23.71 30.98
CA ASN A 184 5.93 22.63 30.51
C ASN A 184 6.34 21.27 31.08
N PHE A 185 7.63 20.94 31.06
CA PHE A 185 8.13 19.67 31.59
C PHE A 185 8.07 19.59 33.12
N GLU A 186 8.45 20.66 33.82
CA GLU A 186 8.43 20.64 35.29
C GLU A 186 7.00 20.70 35.83
N TYR A 187 6.05 21.32 35.12
CA TYR A 187 4.63 21.34 35.48
C TYR A 187 4.05 19.92 35.53
N LEU A 188 4.21 19.17 34.42
CA LEU A 188 3.75 17.79 34.31
C LEU A 188 4.32 16.90 35.43
N LYS A 189 5.57 17.13 35.83
CA LYS A 189 6.22 16.32 36.89
C LYS A 189 5.89 16.77 38.31
N SER A 190 5.62 18.06 38.53
CA SER A 190 5.34 18.60 39.86
C SER A 190 4.00 18.12 40.41
N PHE A 191 3.05 17.82 39.52
CA PHE A 191 1.77 17.22 39.89
C PHE A 191 1.93 15.79 40.46
N CYS A 192 2.91 15.03 39.95
CA CYS A 192 3.15 13.65 40.39
C CYS A 192 4.05 13.51 41.64
N ALA A 193 4.81 14.54 42.02
CA ALA A 193 5.96 14.41 42.93
C ALA A 193 5.85 15.13 44.28
N GLY A 194 4.70 15.74 44.61
CA GLY A 194 4.48 16.31 45.96
C GLY A 194 5.29 17.58 46.27
N GLY A 195 5.64 18.38 45.26
CA GLY A 195 6.23 19.71 45.42
C GLY A 195 7.47 19.99 44.56
N LEU A 196 7.81 21.28 44.43
CA LEU A 196 8.94 21.77 43.65
C LEU A 196 10.26 21.72 44.44
N SER A 197 11.33 21.20 43.84
CA SER A 197 12.67 21.25 44.45
C SER A 197 13.21 22.68 44.51
N SER A 198 14.15 22.94 45.43
CA SER A 198 14.80 24.25 45.57
C SER A 198 15.49 24.70 44.27
N ASP A 199 16.09 23.77 43.53
CA ASP A 199 16.73 24.05 42.25
C ASP A 199 15.73 24.49 41.19
N VAL A 200 14.56 23.83 41.12
CA VAL A 200 13.49 24.17 40.17
C VAL A 200 12.93 25.55 40.47
N LYS A 201 12.65 25.87 41.74
CA LYS A 201 12.20 27.22 42.16
C LYS A 201 13.23 28.30 41.81
N ARG A 202 14.51 28.01 42.02
CA ARG A 202 15.60 28.96 41.70
C ARG A 202 15.71 29.23 40.19
N ILE A 203 15.59 28.18 39.36
CA ILE A 203 15.61 28.33 37.89
C ILE A 203 14.35 29.10 37.44
N ALA A 204 13.17 28.72 37.93
CA ALA A 204 11.90 29.41 37.65
C ALA A 204 11.95 30.91 37.99
N GLY A 205 12.47 31.26 39.16
CA GLY A 205 12.60 32.66 39.56
C GLY A 205 13.53 33.48 38.67
N SER A 206 14.55 32.84 38.09
CA SER A 206 15.39 33.51 37.08
C SER A 206 14.64 33.80 35.79
N PHE A 207 13.79 32.88 35.33
CA PHE A 207 12.98 33.11 34.13
C PHE A 207 11.92 34.18 34.37
N LEU A 208 11.27 34.16 35.54
CA LEU A 208 10.32 35.22 35.94
C LEU A 208 10.98 36.60 35.93
N ALA A 209 12.19 36.73 36.47
CA ALA A 209 12.93 37.99 36.47
C ALA A 209 13.28 38.51 35.06
N CYS A 210 13.40 37.61 34.07
CA CYS A 210 13.67 37.94 32.68
C CYS A 210 12.41 38.14 31.82
N MET A 211 11.21 37.94 32.38
CA MET A 211 9.94 37.99 31.63
C MET A 211 9.74 39.29 30.84
N GLY A 212 10.15 40.43 31.40
CA GLY A 212 10.04 41.74 30.74
C GLY A 212 10.98 41.93 29.55
N ASN A 213 11.97 41.06 29.38
CA ASN A 213 12.93 41.11 28.27
C ASN A 213 12.49 40.26 27.07
N TYR A 214 11.53 39.36 27.25
CA TYR A 214 11.05 38.51 26.17
C TYR A 214 10.17 39.29 25.19
N ALA A 215 10.48 39.19 23.90
CA ALA A 215 9.74 39.89 22.84
C ALA A 215 8.26 39.48 22.77
N SER A 216 7.98 38.21 23.06
CA SER A 216 6.63 37.63 23.17
C SER A 216 6.68 36.45 24.12
N VAL A 217 5.69 36.35 25.01
CA VAL A 217 5.57 35.25 25.97
C VAL A 217 4.18 34.66 25.90
N ASN A 218 4.10 33.35 25.70
CA ASN A 218 2.87 32.57 25.77
C ASN A 218 2.20 32.75 27.14
N ASP A 219 0.89 32.97 27.16
CA ASP A 219 0.08 33.17 28.36
C ASP A 219 0.24 32.01 29.38
N ASP A 220 0.33 30.76 28.91
CA ASP A 220 0.58 29.60 29.79
C ASP A 220 1.91 29.73 30.53
N VAL A 221 2.95 30.25 29.87
CA VAL A 221 4.26 30.47 30.49
C VAL A 221 4.20 31.61 31.50
N ARG A 222 3.45 32.67 31.21
CA ARG A 222 3.21 33.75 32.19
C ARG A 222 2.57 33.20 33.45
N LEU A 223 1.52 32.39 33.29
CA LEU A 223 0.80 31.78 34.40
C LEU A 223 1.70 30.82 35.19
N LEU A 224 2.36 29.87 34.51
CA LEU A 224 3.24 28.88 35.13
C LEU A 224 4.43 29.54 35.84
N SER A 225 5.01 30.60 35.28
CA SER A 225 6.12 31.31 35.94
C SER A 225 5.75 31.87 37.31
N SER A 226 4.52 32.39 37.43
CA SER A 226 3.96 32.89 38.69
C SER A 226 3.73 31.74 39.67
N LEU A 227 3.11 30.65 39.22
CA LEU A 227 2.80 29.48 40.04
C LEU A 227 4.03 28.79 40.64
N PHE A 228 5.15 28.80 39.91
CA PHE A 228 6.38 28.15 40.34
C PHE A 228 7.20 28.97 41.34
N THR A 229 6.99 30.29 41.35
CA THR A 229 7.91 31.23 42.00
C THR A 229 7.24 32.01 43.14
N LEU A 230 5.99 32.42 42.96
CA LEU A 230 5.26 33.27 43.88
C LEU A 230 4.44 32.45 44.88
N SER A 231 4.09 33.05 46.01
CA SER A 231 3.22 32.42 47.02
C SER A 231 2.40 33.47 47.77
N GLY A 232 1.29 33.03 48.38
CA GLY A 232 0.42 33.91 49.16
C GLY A 232 -0.10 35.12 48.35
N ASP A 233 -0.07 36.30 48.95
CA ASP A 233 -0.60 37.54 48.37
C ASP A 233 0.05 37.93 47.03
N GLU A 234 1.34 37.61 46.84
CA GLU A 234 2.04 37.93 45.60
C GLU A 234 1.50 37.11 44.43
N LEU A 235 1.22 35.82 44.66
CA LEU A 235 0.61 34.96 43.64
C LEU A 235 -0.80 35.43 43.29
N VAL A 236 -1.62 35.76 44.30
CA VAL A 236 -2.99 36.26 44.09
C VAL A 236 -2.98 37.55 43.27
N ARG A 237 -2.05 38.48 43.53
CA ARG A 237 -1.91 39.70 42.72
C ARG A 237 -1.53 39.40 41.28
N SER A 238 -0.59 38.48 41.05
CA SER A 238 -0.17 38.09 39.71
C SER A 238 -1.31 37.46 38.90
N LEU A 239 -2.07 36.56 39.52
CA LEU A 239 -3.22 35.93 38.88
C LEU A 239 -4.36 36.92 38.58
N LYS A 240 -4.62 37.90 39.46
CA LYS A 240 -5.56 38.99 39.17
C LYS A 240 -5.09 39.89 38.03
N ALA A 241 -3.78 40.14 37.95
CA ALA A 241 -3.21 40.89 36.84
C ALA A 241 -3.38 40.14 35.51
N PHE A 242 -3.10 38.83 35.50
CA PHE A 242 -3.30 37.94 34.35
C PHE A 242 -4.72 38.06 33.76
N ASP A 243 -5.73 37.96 34.62
CA ASP A 243 -7.14 38.10 34.24
C ASP A 243 -7.47 39.52 33.72
N SER A 244 -7.01 40.57 34.43
CA SER A 244 -7.26 41.96 34.05
C SER A 244 -6.62 42.38 32.73
N GLU A 245 -5.49 41.76 32.37
CA GLU A 245 -4.77 41.96 31.12
C GLU A 245 -5.36 41.12 29.97
N ASN A 246 -6.45 40.39 30.24
CA ASN A 246 -7.20 39.57 29.28
C ASN A 246 -6.34 38.46 28.64
N HIS A 247 -5.37 37.95 29.40
CA HIS A 247 -4.63 36.74 29.04
C HIS A 247 -5.53 35.50 29.17
N ARG A 248 -5.28 34.49 28.34
CA ARG A 248 -6.10 33.27 28.32
C ARG A 248 -5.26 32.01 28.45
N SER A 249 -5.62 31.21 29.46
CA SER A 249 -5.09 29.87 29.70
C SER A 249 -6.15 29.03 30.39
N VAL A 250 -6.36 27.79 29.95
CA VAL A 250 -7.28 26.85 30.62
C VAL A 250 -6.86 26.55 32.07
N LEU A 251 -5.55 26.61 32.36
CA LEU A 251 -5.00 26.40 33.69
C LEU A 251 -5.49 27.47 34.69
N PHE A 252 -5.86 28.66 34.20
CA PHE A 252 -6.39 29.72 35.05
C PHE A 252 -7.70 29.33 35.73
N ALA A 253 -8.53 28.47 35.12
CA ALA A 253 -9.76 27.97 35.75
C ALA A 253 -9.44 27.28 37.09
N THR A 254 -8.45 26.37 37.07
CA THR A 254 -8.00 25.64 38.25
C THR A 254 -7.31 26.55 39.26
N TYR A 255 -6.32 27.31 38.81
CA TYR A 255 -5.48 28.08 39.73
C TYR A 255 -6.14 29.35 40.25
N GLY A 256 -7.06 29.94 39.48
CA GLY A 256 -7.95 31.01 39.94
C GLY A 256 -8.86 30.52 41.06
N PHE A 257 -9.44 29.32 40.92
CA PHE A 257 -10.25 28.69 41.97
C PHE A 257 -9.43 28.39 43.23
N LEU A 258 -8.30 27.68 43.09
CA LEU A 258 -7.46 27.29 44.23
C LEU A 258 -6.92 28.47 45.04
N ASN A 259 -6.83 29.66 44.44
CA ASN A 259 -6.35 30.88 45.09
C ASN A 259 -7.48 31.88 45.43
N GLY A 260 -8.76 31.47 45.33
CA GLY A 260 -9.91 32.28 45.74
C GLY A 260 -10.17 33.51 44.87
N ILE A 261 -9.73 33.49 43.61
CA ILE A 261 -9.98 34.55 42.63
C ILE A 261 -11.30 34.28 41.90
N LEU A 262 -11.51 33.02 41.55
CA LEU A 262 -12.76 32.50 41.03
C LEU A 262 -13.45 31.71 42.14
N ASP A 263 -14.78 31.83 42.23
CA ASP A 263 -15.58 30.83 42.91
C ASP A 263 -15.76 29.60 42.00
N ARG A 264 -16.46 28.58 42.49
CA ARG A 264 -16.65 27.33 41.75
C ARG A 264 -17.40 27.54 40.43
N ASP A 265 -18.43 28.39 40.46
CA ASP A 265 -19.26 28.73 39.31
C ASP A 265 -18.44 29.47 38.23
N GLY A 266 -17.70 30.51 38.63
CA GLY A 266 -16.81 31.25 37.72
C GLY A 266 -15.68 30.39 37.15
N ALA A 267 -15.18 29.40 37.91
CA ALA A 267 -14.19 28.46 37.40
C ALA A 267 -14.77 27.53 36.32
N LEU A 268 -16.04 27.09 36.47
CA LEU A 268 -16.74 26.29 35.48
C LEU A 268 -17.04 27.09 34.21
N ASP A 269 -17.60 28.29 34.34
CA ASP A 269 -17.89 29.18 33.21
C ASP A 269 -16.63 29.47 32.39
N TYR A 270 -15.52 29.73 33.07
CA TYR A 270 -14.24 29.93 32.40
C TYR A 270 -13.78 28.66 31.67
N PHE A 271 -13.87 27.50 32.32
CA PHE A 271 -13.49 26.23 31.72
C PHE A 271 -14.34 25.89 30.49
N TYR A 272 -15.66 26.05 30.56
CA TYR A 272 -16.58 25.83 29.44
C TYR A 272 -16.27 26.75 28.26
N GLY A 273 -16.15 28.06 28.51
CA GLY A 273 -15.84 29.03 27.47
C GLY A 273 -14.51 28.74 26.74
N TYR A 274 -13.54 28.16 27.44
CA TYR A 274 -12.29 27.72 26.83
C TYR A 274 -12.45 26.39 26.07
N SER A 275 -12.96 25.35 26.74
CA SER A 275 -12.99 23.97 26.24
C SER A 275 -13.97 23.74 25.08
N ASP A 276 -15.00 24.58 24.96
CA ASP A 276 -15.92 24.56 23.81
C ASP A 276 -15.28 25.12 22.52
N SER A 277 -14.22 25.92 22.65
CA SER A 277 -13.59 26.63 21.52
C SER A 277 -12.17 26.18 21.20
N SER A 278 -11.52 25.45 22.12
CA SER A 278 -10.10 25.10 22.03
C SER A 278 -9.85 23.68 22.54
N PRO A 279 -8.87 22.94 21.97
CA PRO A 279 -8.48 21.63 22.49
C PRO A 279 -7.99 21.70 23.95
N VAL A 280 -8.32 20.68 24.73
CA VAL A 280 -7.92 20.57 26.14
C VAL A 280 -7.07 19.31 26.34
N ARG A 281 -5.97 19.42 27.09
CA ARG A 281 -5.18 18.25 27.46
C ARG A 281 -5.93 17.43 28.51
N LEU A 282 -5.95 16.11 28.39
CA LEU A 282 -6.60 15.21 29.35
C LEU A 282 -6.12 15.48 30.78
N SER A 283 -4.80 15.58 30.97
CA SER A 283 -4.20 15.91 32.27
C SER A 283 -4.69 17.23 32.86
N VAL A 284 -4.99 18.24 32.04
CA VAL A 284 -5.54 19.52 32.53
C VAL A 284 -6.98 19.38 32.97
N LEU A 285 -7.79 18.63 32.21
CA LEU A 285 -9.17 18.31 32.57
C LEU A 285 -9.23 17.51 33.89
N GLU A 286 -8.38 16.50 34.05
CA GLU A 286 -8.25 15.70 35.27
C GLU A 286 -7.89 16.58 36.48
N VAL A 287 -6.87 17.44 36.33
CA VAL A 287 -6.41 18.37 37.37
C VAL A 287 -7.52 19.34 37.76
N PHE A 288 -8.24 19.89 36.79
CA PHE A 288 -9.38 20.77 37.03
C PHE A 288 -10.49 20.07 37.82
N ALA A 289 -10.92 18.90 37.34
CA ALA A 289 -11.99 18.13 37.98
C ALA A 289 -11.62 17.74 39.43
N ALA A 290 -10.40 17.24 39.65
CA ALA A 290 -9.92 16.88 40.98
C ALA A 290 -9.82 18.10 41.91
N ALA A 291 -9.36 19.25 41.42
CA ALA A 291 -9.24 20.46 42.24
C ALA A 291 -10.61 21.05 42.63
N VAL A 292 -11.56 21.07 41.69
CA VAL A 292 -12.87 21.71 41.89
C VAL A 292 -13.85 20.81 42.64
N PHE A 293 -13.75 19.49 42.43
CA PHE A 293 -14.73 18.50 42.90
C PHE A 293 -14.16 17.35 43.75
N GLY A 294 -12.85 17.24 43.97
CA GLY A 294 -12.22 16.11 44.67
C GLY A 294 -12.38 16.07 46.20
N GLY A 295 -13.31 16.83 46.78
CA GLY A 295 -13.54 16.90 48.24
C GLY A 295 -15.01 16.91 48.64
N GLU A 296 -15.27 16.96 49.96
CA GLU A 296 -16.62 17.17 50.50
C GLU A 296 -17.15 18.54 50.08
N MET A 297 -18.42 18.59 49.70
CA MET A 297 -19.07 19.80 49.20
C MET A 297 -20.41 20.02 49.90
N ASP A 298 -20.83 21.28 49.91
CA ASP A 298 -22.17 21.69 50.30
C ASP A 298 -23.19 21.36 49.19
N GLU A 299 -24.49 21.54 49.47
CA GLU A 299 -25.57 21.25 48.51
C GLU A 299 -25.40 22.03 47.19
N GLY A 300 -24.86 23.25 47.26
CA GLY A 300 -24.53 24.06 46.07
C GLY A 300 -23.42 23.44 45.23
N GLY A 301 -22.33 22.99 45.86
CA GLY A 301 -21.24 22.30 45.17
C GLY A 301 -21.66 20.97 44.54
N GLU A 302 -22.53 20.19 45.19
CA GLU A 302 -23.08 18.96 44.60
C GLU A 302 -23.96 19.25 43.37
N THR A 303 -24.67 20.37 43.37
CA THR A 303 -25.45 20.81 42.20
C THR A 303 -24.53 21.11 41.02
N LEU A 304 -23.44 21.85 41.24
CA LEU A 304 -22.44 22.16 40.22
C LEU A 304 -21.66 20.90 39.76
N ARG A 305 -21.39 19.95 40.65
CA ARG A 305 -20.80 18.64 40.26
C ARG A 305 -21.71 17.90 39.28
N LYS A 306 -23.02 17.90 39.54
CA LYS A 306 -24.00 17.29 38.64
C LYS A 306 -24.09 18.02 37.30
N GLU A 307 -24.01 19.35 37.30
CA GLU A 307 -23.95 20.13 36.07
C GLU A 307 -22.71 19.77 35.23
N PHE A 308 -21.54 19.68 35.86
CA PHE A 308 -20.31 19.27 35.19
C PHE A 308 -20.37 17.83 34.66
N PHE A 309 -21.04 16.92 35.38
CA PHE A 309 -21.36 15.58 34.90
C PHE A 309 -22.20 15.61 33.61
N ASP A 310 -23.24 16.44 33.56
CA ASP A 310 -24.10 16.59 32.39
C ASP A 310 -23.35 17.27 31.23
N TYR A 311 -22.46 18.23 31.53
CA TYR A 311 -21.54 18.82 30.56
C TYR A 311 -20.65 17.77 29.92
N LEU A 312 -19.94 16.95 30.71
CA LEU A 312 -19.06 15.90 30.16
C LEU A 312 -19.83 14.84 29.36
N ASN A 313 -21.07 14.51 29.74
CA ASN A 313 -21.93 13.61 28.95
C ASN A 313 -22.42 14.21 27.63
N SER A 314 -22.43 15.54 27.51
CA SER A 314 -22.83 16.25 26.28
C SER A 314 -21.64 16.87 25.53
N PHE A 315 -20.43 16.75 26.09
CA PHE A 315 -19.21 17.39 25.61
C PHE A 315 -18.97 17.14 24.12
N SER A 316 -18.67 18.22 23.42
CA SER A 316 -18.37 18.20 21.98
C SER A 316 -17.17 19.10 21.74
N GLY A 317 -16.00 18.51 21.60
CA GLY A 317 -14.73 19.21 21.55
C GLY A 317 -13.58 18.25 21.31
N THR A 318 -12.34 18.73 21.48
CA THR A 318 -11.13 17.92 21.25
C THR A 318 -10.35 17.76 22.55
N ILE A 319 -10.01 16.51 22.88
CA ILE A 319 -9.09 16.19 23.98
C ILE A 319 -7.77 15.70 23.38
N LEU A 320 -6.68 16.21 23.93
CA LEU A 320 -5.31 15.82 23.57
C LEU A 320 -4.71 15.01 24.71
N ASP A 321 -3.99 13.94 24.38
CA ASP A 321 -3.30 13.13 25.36
C ASP A 321 -1.83 12.91 24.96
N ASP A 322 -0.98 12.87 25.97
CA ASP A 322 0.46 12.62 25.87
C ASP A 322 0.73 11.23 26.46
N THR A 323 0.54 10.21 25.62
CA THR A 323 0.52 8.82 26.08
C THR A 323 1.89 8.31 26.53
N ASN A 324 2.97 9.01 26.14
CA ASN A 324 4.35 8.64 26.45
C ASN A 324 5.01 9.54 27.52
N GLY A 325 4.38 10.67 27.87
CA GLY A 325 4.81 11.58 28.94
C GLY A 325 6.00 12.46 28.58
N ASP A 326 6.25 12.71 27.29
CA ASP A 326 7.36 13.54 26.80
C ASP A 326 6.98 15.01 26.57
N GLY A 327 5.78 15.42 26.97
CA GLY A 327 5.28 16.79 26.88
C GLY A 327 4.67 17.16 25.52
N THR A 328 4.73 16.26 24.53
CA THR A 328 4.10 16.43 23.22
C THR A 328 2.94 15.46 23.10
N CYS A 329 1.73 15.98 22.84
CA CYS A 329 0.57 15.12 22.67
C CYS A 329 0.71 14.29 21.38
N ASP A 330 0.58 12.98 21.51
CA ASP A 330 0.64 12.00 20.43
C ASP A 330 -0.72 11.38 20.11
N MET A 331 -1.75 11.69 20.90
CA MET A 331 -3.11 11.24 20.68
C MET A 331 -4.10 12.41 20.67
N THR A 332 -5.00 12.40 19.69
CA THR A 332 -6.08 13.38 19.56
C THR A 332 -7.41 12.65 19.52
N VAL A 333 -8.37 13.08 20.34
CA VAL A 333 -9.71 12.50 20.41
C VAL A 333 -10.75 13.59 20.20
N VAL A 334 -11.54 13.44 19.15
CA VAL A 334 -12.67 14.33 18.87
C VAL A 334 -13.92 13.72 19.48
N TYR A 335 -14.57 14.45 20.37
CA TYR A 335 -15.79 14.04 21.05
C TYR A 335 -17.03 14.69 20.44
N LYS A 336 -18.14 13.95 20.49
CA LYS A 336 -19.48 14.45 20.21
C LYS A 336 -20.47 13.79 21.16
N ARG A 337 -21.21 14.60 21.92
CA ARG A 337 -22.15 14.12 22.95
C ARG A 337 -21.49 13.17 23.96
N GLY A 338 -20.32 13.56 24.47
CA GLY A 338 -19.58 12.82 25.49
C GLY A 338 -19.04 11.46 25.04
N ARG A 339 -18.99 11.21 23.73
CA ARG A 339 -18.46 9.97 23.14
C ARG A 339 -17.47 10.28 22.03
N ALA A 340 -16.44 9.45 21.88
CA ALA A 340 -15.48 9.60 20.80
C ALA A 340 -16.19 9.48 19.44
N LEU A 341 -15.87 10.41 18.54
CA LEU A 341 -16.27 10.43 17.14
C LEU A 341 -15.10 10.02 16.25
N ALA A 342 -13.90 10.49 16.57
CA ALA A 342 -12.67 10.13 15.88
C ALA A 342 -11.49 10.12 16.86
N ILE A 343 -10.53 9.23 16.62
CA ILE A 343 -9.28 9.11 17.38
C ILE A 343 -8.13 9.07 16.39
N SER A 344 -7.10 9.90 16.56
CA SER A 344 -5.86 9.81 15.79
C SER A 344 -4.67 9.65 16.72
N TYR A 345 -3.66 8.92 16.25
CA TYR A 345 -2.48 8.59 17.02
C TYR A 345 -1.22 8.67 16.17
N ASP A 346 -0.29 9.54 16.54
CA ASP A 346 1.05 9.71 15.95
C ASP A 346 2.08 9.30 17.01
N GLY A 347 2.20 7.99 17.22
CA GLY A 347 2.99 7.42 18.30
C GLY A 347 4.50 7.61 18.15
N ASN A 348 4.98 8.01 16.97
CA ASN A 348 6.38 8.34 16.73
C ASN A 348 6.61 9.87 16.61
N GLN A 349 5.54 10.67 16.70
CA GLN A 349 5.53 12.13 16.62
C GLN A 349 6.18 12.69 15.36
N ASP A 350 6.09 11.99 14.23
CA ASP A 350 6.68 12.42 12.96
C ASP A 350 5.76 13.31 12.11
N GLY A 351 4.56 13.60 12.59
CA GLY A 351 3.54 14.40 11.92
C GLY A 351 2.70 13.61 10.92
N VAL A 352 2.76 12.27 10.95
CA VAL A 352 1.90 11.36 10.21
C VAL A 352 1.26 10.38 11.20
N ASP A 353 -0.07 10.33 11.24
CA ASP A 353 -0.76 9.39 12.13
C ASP A 353 -0.38 7.94 11.79
N ASP A 354 0.05 7.17 12.81
CA ASP A 354 0.23 5.72 12.74
C ASP A 354 -1.10 5.06 12.36
N TRP A 355 -2.19 5.56 12.95
CA TRP A 355 -3.55 5.16 12.65
C TRP A 355 -4.58 6.23 13.01
N VAL A 356 -5.72 6.16 12.33
CA VAL A 356 -6.91 6.99 12.57
C VAL A 356 -8.12 6.08 12.68
N ALA A 357 -8.95 6.29 13.69
CA ALA A 357 -10.16 5.52 13.95
C ALA A 357 -11.41 6.40 13.85
N ASP A 358 -12.40 5.92 13.12
CA ASP A 358 -13.76 6.47 13.10
C ASP A 358 -14.62 5.71 14.11
N CYS A 359 -15.45 6.44 14.87
CA CYS A 359 -16.31 5.87 15.89
C CYS A 359 -17.79 6.22 15.66
N ASP A 360 -18.66 5.26 15.93
CA ASP A 360 -20.10 5.49 16.08
C ASP A 360 -20.48 5.38 17.56
N PHE A 361 -20.97 6.49 18.11
CA PHE A 361 -21.35 6.61 19.53
C PHE A 361 -20.27 6.11 20.51
N GLY A 362 -18.99 6.36 20.20
CA GLY A 362 -17.84 5.95 21.03
C GLY A 362 -17.33 4.54 20.75
N VAL A 363 -17.93 3.79 19.83
CA VAL A 363 -17.47 2.45 19.42
C VAL A 363 -16.76 2.55 18.07
N PRO A 364 -15.52 2.07 17.91
CA PRO A 364 -14.82 2.11 16.63
C PRO A 364 -15.53 1.28 15.56
N VAL A 365 -15.73 1.88 14.39
CA VAL A 365 -16.35 1.24 13.22
C VAL A 365 -15.35 1.02 12.09
N ALA A 366 -14.34 1.88 11.98
CA ALA A 366 -13.27 1.76 11.00
C ALA A 366 -11.94 2.26 11.59
N ILE A 367 -10.83 1.67 11.17
CA ILE A 367 -9.47 2.12 11.47
C ILE A 367 -8.64 2.10 10.19
N HIS A 368 -8.00 3.22 9.87
CA HIS A 368 -6.96 3.32 8.86
C HIS A 368 -5.59 3.21 9.53
N VAL A 369 -4.75 2.27 9.11
CA VAL A 369 -3.37 2.10 9.59
C VAL A 369 -2.40 2.54 8.49
N GLY A 370 -1.66 3.62 8.74
CA GLY A 370 -0.86 4.32 7.74
C GLY A 370 0.31 3.48 7.21
N GLU A 371 1.14 2.92 8.10
CA GLU A 371 2.35 2.19 7.74
C GLU A 371 2.07 0.98 6.83
N SER A 372 1.00 0.23 7.15
CA SER A 372 0.59 -0.97 6.41
C SER A 372 -0.42 -0.70 5.30
N ARG A 373 -0.88 0.56 5.14
CA ARG A 373 -1.97 0.96 4.24
C ARG A 373 -3.18 0.03 4.35
N LEU A 374 -3.55 -0.26 5.60
CA LEU A 374 -4.58 -1.22 5.94
C LEU A 374 -5.80 -0.48 6.49
N ASP A 375 -6.92 -0.63 5.80
CA ASP A 375 -8.24 -0.22 6.30
C ASP A 375 -8.90 -1.42 6.97
N VAL A 376 -9.31 -1.27 8.23
CA VAL A 376 -10.00 -2.30 9.01
C VAL A 376 -11.41 -1.81 9.30
N GLY A 377 -12.41 -2.62 8.96
CA GLY A 377 -13.82 -2.39 9.31
C GLY A 377 -14.26 -3.35 10.40
N TYR A 378 -14.97 -2.84 11.41
CA TYR A 378 -15.48 -3.62 12.53
C TYR A 378 -16.94 -4.04 12.32
N GLY A 379 -17.26 -5.25 12.80
CA GLY A 379 -18.65 -5.69 12.98
C GLY A 379 -19.09 -5.31 14.40
N THR A 380 -18.91 -6.25 15.33
CA THR A 380 -18.98 -5.98 16.77
C THR A 380 -17.57 -5.71 17.26
N TRP A 381 -17.21 -4.46 17.56
CA TRP A 381 -15.87 -4.14 18.07
C TRP A 381 -15.54 -5.00 19.32
N PRO A 382 -14.32 -5.59 19.43
CA PRO A 382 -13.14 -5.43 18.57
C PRO A 382 -12.98 -6.51 17.47
N PHE A 383 -14.07 -7.16 17.04
CA PHE A 383 -14.03 -8.19 16.00
C PHE A 383 -14.05 -7.58 14.60
N VAL A 384 -13.00 -7.91 13.83
CA VAL A 384 -12.80 -7.43 12.46
C VAL A 384 -13.80 -8.11 11.53
N ARG A 385 -14.51 -7.30 10.74
CA ARG A 385 -15.44 -7.75 9.70
C ARG A 385 -14.81 -7.70 8.31
N SER A 386 -14.00 -6.70 8.04
CA SER A 386 -13.35 -6.52 6.74
C SER A 386 -11.98 -5.90 6.89
N ALA A 387 -11.08 -6.23 5.98
CA ALA A 387 -9.75 -5.64 5.92
C ALA A 387 -9.38 -5.36 4.46
N VAL A 388 -8.84 -4.18 4.16
CA VAL A 388 -8.49 -3.78 2.80
C VAL A 388 -7.08 -3.24 2.77
N TYR A 389 -6.21 -3.84 1.96
CA TYR A 389 -4.88 -3.32 1.67
C TYR A 389 -4.89 -2.52 0.37
N ASP A 390 -4.25 -1.36 0.39
CA ASP A 390 -3.86 -0.66 -0.82
C ASP A 390 -2.54 -1.25 -1.37
N VAL A 391 -2.65 -2.04 -2.44
CA VAL A 391 -1.55 -2.72 -3.13
C VAL A 391 -1.10 -1.92 -4.36
N SER A 392 -1.35 -0.61 -4.41
CA SER A 392 -0.88 0.24 -5.51
C SER A 392 0.64 0.31 -5.56
N ASP A 393 1.21 -0.19 -6.66
CA ASP A 393 2.57 0.16 -7.06
C ASP A 393 2.57 1.62 -7.55
N LYS A 394 3.51 2.42 -7.06
CA LYS A 394 3.76 3.77 -7.62
C LYS A 394 4.28 3.60 -9.06
N VAL A 395 3.39 3.65 -10.05
CA VAL A 395 3.74 3.66 -11.47
C VAL A 395 3.13 4.88 -12.15
N GLY A 396 3.93 5.93 -12.34
CA GLY A 396 3.60 7.08 -13.19
C GLY A 396 2.36 7.91 -12.78
N ASP A 397 2.10 8.96 -13.56
CA ASP A 397 1.16 10.08 -13.31
C ASP A 397 -0.35 9.69 -13.38
N GLY A 398 -0.68 8.43 -13.08
CA GLY A 398 -2.04 7.89 -13.06
C GLY A 398 -2.11 6.66 -12.17
N THR A 399 -2.32 6.87 -10.87
CA THR A 399 -2.39 5.79 -9.87
C THR A 399 -3.67 4.99 -10.06
N LYS A 400 -3.61 3.82 -10.71
CA LYS A 400 -4.68 2.81 -10.57
C LYS A 400 -4.50 2.11 -9.22
N VAL A 401 -5.31 2.51 -8.25
CA VAL A 401 -5.32 1.90 -6.91
C VAL A 401 -5.83 0.47 -7.02
N LYS A 402 -4.95 -0.51 -6.77
CA LYS A 402 -5.29 -1.93 -6.71
C LYS A 402 -5.52 -2.30 -5.25
N LYS A 403 -6.69 -2.84 -4.91
CA LYS A 403 -7.07 -3.19 -3.54
C LYS A 403 -7.13 -4.70 -3.35
N LEU A 404 -6.52 -5.21 -2.30
CA LEU A 404 -6.71 -6.56 -1.80
C LEU A 404 -7.69 -6.49 -0.62
N SER A 405 -8.86 -7.07 -0.77
CA SER A 405 -9.94 -6.96 0.23
C SER A 405 -10.27 -8.31 0.83
N PHE A 406 -10.40 -8.39 2.15
CA PHE A 406 -10.79 -9.57 2.91
C PHE A 406 -12.15 -9.35 3.55
N ASN A 407 -13.04 -10.33 3.44
CA ASN A 407 -14.31 -10.40 4.15
C ASN A 407 -14.22 -11.49 5.22
N LEU A 408 -14.36 -11.12 6.48
CA LEU A 408 -14.11 -12.01 7.62
C LEU A 408 -15.39 -12.64 8.16
N ILE A 409 -15.24 -13.84 8.73
CA ILE A 409 -16.28 -14.50 9.50
C ILE A 409 -16.48 -13.70 10.79
N ALA A 410 -17.72 -13.40 11.15
CA ALA A 410 -18.04 -12.70 12.38
C ALA A 410 -17.38 -13.37 13.60
N ASP A 411 -16.88 -12.56 14.52
CA ASP A 411 -16.31 -12.96 15.80
C ASP A 411 -15.09 -13.90 15.76
N THR A 412 -14.40 -14.02 14.61
CA THR A 412 -13.22 -14.91 14.48
C THR A 412 -11.88 -14.23 14.70
N LEU A 413 -11.74 -12.96 14.31
CA LEU A 413 -10.52 -12.17 14.51
C LEU A 413 -10.80 -10.97 15.42
N SER A 414 -10.40 -11.08 16.68
CA SER A 414 -10.39 -9.97 17.63
C SER A 414 -9.07 -9.20 17.50
N TRP A 415 -9.14 -7.94 17.07
CA TRP A 415 -7.96 -7.08 16.94
C TRP A 415 -8.31 -5.60 16.99
N THR A 416 -7.53 -4.83 17.74
CA THR A 416 -7.59 -3.35 17.78
C THR A 416 -6.22 -2.80 18.20
N PRO A 417 -5.79 -1.63 17.71
CA PRO A 417 -4.54 -1.02 18.15
C PRO A 417 -4.63 -0.32 19.51
N PHE A 418 -5.83 -0.09 20.04
CA PHE A 418 -6.10 0.57 21.32
C PHE A 418 -7.31 -0.05 22.04
N ASP A 419 -7.39 0.18 23.34
CA ASP A 419 -8.54 -0.14 24.18
C ASP A 419 -9.36 1.14 24.47
N ILE A 420 -10.64 1.00 24.79
CA ILE A 420 -11.47 2.10 25.30
C ILE A 420 -11.78 1.82 26.77
N VAL A 421 -11.34 2.72 27.65
CA VAL A 421 -11.46 2.60 29.11
C VAL A 421 -12.14 3.84 29.67
N PHE A 422 -12.71 3.76 30.86
CA PHE A 422 -13.17 4.96 31.58
C PHE A 422 -11.99 5.63 32.28
N ASP A 423 -12.01 6.95 32.34
CA ASP A 423 -11.05 7.76 33.07
C ASP A 423 -11.27 7.65 34.59
N SER A 424 -10.28 7.17 35.33
CA SER A 424 -10.42 6.94 36.77
C SER A 424 -10.49 8.24 37.59
N VAL A 425 -9.82 9.30 37.15
CA VAL A 425 -9.76 10.57 37.89
C VAL A 425 -11.11 11.29 37.80
N LEU A 426 -11.69 11.34 36.59
CA LEU A 426 -13.02 11.89 36.37
C LEU A 426 -14.11 11.05 37.05
N LYS A 427 -13.94 9.72 37.08
CA LYS A 427 -14.84 8.83 37.83
C LYS A 427 -14.81 9.14 39.32
N GLU A 428 -13.65 9.35 39.91
CA GLU A 428 -13.50 9.66 41.33
C GLU A 428 -14.01 11.07 41.66
N ALA A 429 -13.68 12.07 40.85
CA ALA A 429 -14.02 13.47 41.11
C ALA A 429 -15.51 13.80 40.90
N VAL A 430 -16.14 13.18 39.89
CA VAL A 430 -17.48 13.59 39.39
C VAL A 430 -18.45 12.40 39.30
N GLY A 431 -17.97 11.16 39.35
CA GLY A 431 -18.81 9.95 39.24
C GLY A 431 -19.12 9.50 37.80
N ILE A 432 -18.55 10.15 36.79
CA ILE A 432 -18.80 9.87 35.37
C ILE A 432 -17.92 8.74 34.80
N ASP A 433 -18.52 7.88 33.97
CA ASP A 433 -17.78 6.95 33.10
C ASP A 433 -17.39 7.65 31.80
N PHE A 434 -16.40 8.55 31.87
CA PHE A 434 -15.91 9.28 30.70
C PHE A 434 -14.90 8.40 29.95
N PHE A 435 -15.24 7.98 28.74
CA PHE A 435 -14.44 7.02 27.98
C PHE A 435 -13.28 7.68 27.23
N ILE A 436 -12.08 7.15 27.39
CA ILE A 436 -10.83 7.56 26.74
C ILE A 436 -10.15 6.36 26.06
N PRO A 437 -9.45 6.56 24.94
CA PRO A 437 -8.59 5.53 24.35
C PRO A 437 -7.34 5.29 25.21
N SER A 438 -6.84 4.05 25.22
CA SER A 438 -5.61 3.65 25.90
C SER A 438 -4.77 2.73 25.03
N ILE A 439 -3.46 2.99 24.97
CA ILE A 439 -2.53 2.21 24.15
C ILE A 439 -2.02 1.00 24.94
N PRO A 440 -2.24 -0.24 24.46
CA PRO A 440 -1.74 -1.43 25.13
C PRO A 440 -0.21 -1.52 25.06
N LYS A 441 0.43 -1.98 26.15
CA LYS A 441 1.90 -2.11 26.26
C LYS A 441 2.54 -2.98 25.18
N LYS A 442 1.78 -3.91 24.60
CA LYS A 442 2.22 -4.78 23.50
C LYS A 442 1.18 -4.71 22.39
N ARG A 443 1.56 -4.09 21.27
CA ARG A 443 0.77 -4.09 20.04
C ARG A 443 1.07 -5.36 19.25
N ARG A 444 0.02 -6.10 18.86
CA ARG A 444 0.13 -7.19 17.89
C ARG A 444 -0.22 -6.63 16.52
N ALA A 445 0.67 -6.75 15.54
CA ALA A 445 0.34 -6.46 14.16
C ALA A 445 -0.59 -7.56 13.60
N VAL A 446 -1.56 -7.18 12.77
CA VAL A 446 -2.36 -8.15 11.99
C VAL A 446 -1.52 -8.63 10.82
N SER A 447 -1.33 -9.94 10.72
CA SER A 447 -0.67 -10.54 9.56
C SER A 447 -1.68 -10.89 8.46
N GLY A 448 -1.23 -10.95 7.21
CA GLY A 448 -2.05 -11.46 6.10
C GLY A 448 -2.55 -12.89 6.36
N THR A 449 -1.77 -13.71 7.08
CA THR A 449 -2.17 -15.06 7.50
C THR A 449 -3.34 -15.04 8.48
N ASP A 450 -3.33 -14.12 9.46
CA ASP A 450 -4.43 -13.98 10.41
C ASP A 450 -5.74 -13.62 9.68
N LEU A 451 -5.66 -12.71 8.72
CA LEU A 451 -6.81 -12.31 7.88
C LEU A 451 -7.30 -13.46 7.01
N LEU A 452 -6.39 -14.18 6.35
CA LEU A 452 -6.74 -15.29 5.48
C LEU A 452 -7.44 -16.42 6.26
N LEU A 453 -6.90 -16.79 7.43
CA LEU A 453 -7.48 -17.83 8.30
C LEU A 453 -8.88 -17.45 8.83
N ALA A 454 -9.11 -16.16 9.09
CA ALA A 454 -10.39 -15.63 9.57
C ALA A 454 -11.38 -15.28 8.44
N SER A 455 -10.95 -15.34 7.18
CA SER A 455 -11.75 -14.90 6.04
C SER A 455 -12.80 -15.93 5.60
N THR A 456 -13.91 -15.44 5.07
CA THR A 456 -14.86 -16.18 4.22
C THR A 456 -14.48 -16.08 2.75
N SER A 457 -13.91 -14.93 2.37
CA SER A 457 -13.46 -14.65 1.02
C SER A 457 -12.42 -13.53 1.02
N TYR A 458 -11.64 -13.49 -0.05
CA TYR A 458 -10.81 -12.34 -0.38
C TYR A 458 -10.94 -12.01 -1.87
N SER A 459 -10.71 -10.75 -2.23
CA SER A 459 -10.78 -10.27 -3.61
C SER A 459 -9.57 -9.43 -3.98
N LEU A 460 -9.12 -9.57 -5.23
CA LEU A 460 -8.00 -8.84 -5.78
C LEU A 460 -8.13 -8.63 -7.29
N PRO A 461 -7.42 -7.66 -7.88
CA PRO A 461 -7.46 -7.42 -9.31
C PRO A 461 -6.84 -8.59 -10.10
N SER A 462 -7.46 -8.95 -11.22
CA SER A 462 -6.92 -9.88 -12.20
C SER A 462 -6.17 -9.14 -13.30
N ALA A 463 -5.12 -9.76 -13.84
CA ALA A 463 -4.41 -9.26 -15.02
C ALA A 463 -5.01 -9.77 -16.34
N GLU A 464 -5.98 -10.68 -16.29
CA GLU A 464 -6.52 -11.37 -17.45
C GLU A 464 -7.37 -10.47 -18.35
N ARG A 465 -8.16 -9.57 -17.76
CA ARG A 465 -8.98 -8.59 -18.50
C ARG A 465 -8.89 -7.21 -17.86
N PRO A 466 -9.09 -6.12 -18.62
CA PRO A 466 -9.15 -4.77 -18.06
C PRO A 466 -10.27 -4.65 -17.02
N ASP A 467 -9.96 -4.07 -15.86
CA ASP A 467 -10.93 -3.89 -14.76
C ASP A 467 -11.55 -5.20 -14.25
N ALA A 468 -10.78 -6.29 -14.30
CA ALA A 468 -11.19 -7.59 -13.80
C ALA A 468 -10.73 -7.84 -12.37
N TYR A 469 -11.52 -8.65 -11.66
CA TYR A 469 -11.27 -9.07 -10.29
C TYR A 469 -11.44 -10.57 -10.13
N VAL A 470 -10.68 -11.15 -9.21
CA VAL A 470 -10.86 -12.51 -8.71
C VAL A 470 -11.36 -12.41 -7.28
N THR A 471 -12.47 -13.06 -6.97
CA THR A 471 -12.97 -13.24 -5.61
C THR A 471 -12.87 -14.71 -5.24
N VAL A 472 -12.00 -15.04 -4.31
CA VAL A 472 -11.76 -16.40 -3.83
C VAL A 472 -12.53 -16.61 -2.54
N SER A 473 -13.40 -17.62 -2.51
CA SER A 473 -14.05 -18.10 -1.28
C SER A 473 -13.13 -19.09 -0.60
N VAL A 474 -12.96 -18.95 0.72
CA VAL A 474 -12.06 -19.77 1.52
C VAL A 474 -12.75 -20.37 2.74
N LEU A 475 -12.21 -21.48 3.21
CA LEU A 475 -12.61 -22.12 4.47
C LEU A 475 -11.34 -22.41 5.28
N GLY A 476 -11.19 -21.75 6.44
CA GLY A 476 -9.98 -21.88 7.26
C GLY A 476 -8.70 -21.49 6.51
N GLY A 477 -8.79 -20.50 5.62
CA GLY A 477 -7.69 -20.06 4.75
C GLY A 477 -7.42 -20.95 3.53
N ILE A 478 -8.18 -22.03 3.33
CA ILE A 478 -8.02 -22.93 2.18
C ILE A 478 -9.01 -22.54 1.07
N PRO A 479 -8.56 -22.19 -0.15
CA PRO A 479 -9.43 -21.90 -1.28
C PRO A 479 -10.43 -23.03 -1.58
N GLN A 480 -11.68 -22.66 -1.84
CA GLN A 480 -12.78 -23.59 -2.17
C GLN A 480 -13.33 -23.33 -3.58
N SER A 481 -13.53 -22.06 -3.91
CA SER A 481 -13.99 -21.62 -5.23
C SER A 481 -13.48 -20.21 -5.52
N ALA A 482 -13.44 -19.83 -6.79
CA ALA A 482 -13.15 -18.46 -7.20
C ALA A 482 -14.13 -18.01 -8.27
N ARG A 483 -14.53 -16.74 -8.21
CA ARG A 483 -15.33 -16.05 -9.21
C ARG A 483 -14.49 -14.98 -9.87
N TYR A 484 -14.57 -14.88 -11.19
CA TYR A 484 -13.86 -13.88 -11.98
C TYR A 484 -14.86 -12.94 -12.63
N THR A 485 -14.71 -11.63 -12.41
CA THR A 485 -15.65 -10.61 -12.88
C THR A 485 -14.94 -9.51 -13.64
N VAL A 486 -15.66 -8.84 -14.55
CA VAL A 486 -15.22 -7.63 -15.26
C VAL A 486 -16.13 -6.45 -14.89
N GLY A 487 -15.55 -5.26 -14.72
CA GLY A 487 -16.27 -4.06 -14.26
C GLY A 487 -16.33 -3.92 -12.73
N GLY A 488 -15.34 -4.48 -12.01
CA GLY A 488 -15.28 -4.48 -10.54
C GLY A 488 -15.66 -5.82 -9.88
N VAL A 489 -15.62 -5.85 -8.55
CA VAL A 489 -15.88 -7.05 -7.73
C VAL A 489 -17.31 -7.59 -7.92
N ASP A 490 -18.30 -6.70 -8.05
CA ASP A 490 -19.71 -7.05 -8.29
C ASP A 490 -20.09 -6.98 -9.79
N GLY A 491 -19.09 -7.04 -10.67
CA GLY A 491 -19.25 -6.95 -12.12
C GLY A 491 -19.84 -8.20 -12.77
N ARG A 492 -19.83 -8.24 -14.12
CA ARG A 492 -20.28 -9.41 -14.87
C ARG A 492 -19.27 -10.55 -14.69
N MET A 493 -19.74 -11.72 -14.32
CA MET A 493 -18.91 -12.93 -14.22
C MET A 493 -18.53 -13.44 -15.61
N TYR A 494 -17.26 -13.72 -15.84
CA TYR A 494 -16.77 -14.34 -17.08
C TYR A 494 -16.05 -15.67 -16.84
N ALA A 495 -15.73 -16.00 -15.58
CA ALA A 495 -15.21 -17.32 -15.25
C ALA A 495 -15.56 -17.71 -13.81
N THR A 496 -15.46 -19.00 -13.53
CA THR A 496 -15.51 -19.56 -12.18
C THR A 496 -14.54 -20.74 -12.04
N ALA A 497 -13.92 -20.91 -10.88
CA ALA A 497 -13.00 -22.02 -10.59
C ALA A 497 -13.40 -22.78 -9.33
N ARG A 498 -13.05 -24.05 -9.27
CA ARG A 498 -13.22 -24.94 -8.12
C ARG A 498 -11.88 -25.46 -7.64
N PHE A 499 -11.76 -25.57 -6.32
CA PHE A 499 -10.56 -26.04 -5.64
C PHE A 499 -10.90 -27.23 -4.75
N GLU A 500 -9.99 -28.20 -4.68
CA GLU A 500 -10.04 -29.32 -3.74
C GLU A 500 -8.75 -29.27 -2.91
N ASP A 501 -8.89 -29.26 -1.58
CA ASP A 501 -7.76 -29.10 -0.64
C ASP A 501 -6.85 -27.88 -0.95
N GLY A 502 -7.45 -26.82 -1.50
CA GLY A 502 -6.75 -25.58 -1.90
C GLY A 502 -6.04 -25.65 -3.26
N LEU A 503 -6.10 -26.79 -3.95
CA LEU A 503 -5.54 -26.98 -5.29
C LEU A 503 -6.63 -26.78 -6.35
N PRO A 504 -6.35 -26.05 -7.45
CA PRO A 504 -7.32 -25.88 -8.53
C PRO A 504 -7.57 -27.22 -9.22
N VAL A 505 -8.82 -27.53 -9.51
CA VAL A 505 -9.22 -28.76 -10.22
C VAL A 505 -9.88 -28.44 -11.55
N MET A 506 -10.68 -27.37 -11.58
CA MET A 506 -11.48 -27.00 -12.74
C MET A 506 -11.73 -25.50 -12.79
N ARG A 507 -11.78 -24.94 -14.00
CA ARG A 507 -12.24 -23.58 -14.28
C ARG A 507 -13.11 -23.58 -15.53
N LEU A 508 -14.22 -22.84 -15.46
CA LEU A 508 -15.15 -22.61 -16.55
C LEU A 508 -14.99 -21.17 -17.00
N VAL A 509 -14.91 -20.93 -18.31
CA VAL A 509 -14.66 -19.61 -18.91
C VAL A 509 -15.67 -19.36 -20.02
N ASP A 510 -16.29 -18.19 -19.94
CA ASP A 510 -17.11 -17.54 -20.96
C ASP A 510 -16.15 -16.70 -21.82
N SER A 511 -15.77 -17.22 -22.98
CA SER A 511 -14.70 -16.64 -23.80
C SER A 511 -15.21 -15.61 -24.81
N ASP A 512 -16.51 -15.66 -25.18
CA ASP A 512 -17.14 -14.72 -26.10
C ASP A 512 -18.09 -13.68 -25.44
N ASP A 513 -18.22 -13.72 -24.12
CA ASP A 513 -18.99 -12.81 -23.27
C ASP A 513 -20.53 -12.89 -23.46
N ASP A 514 -21.04 -14.03 -23.94
CA ASP A 514 -22.46 -14.27 -24.17
C ASP A 514 -23.23 -14.77 -22.93
N GLY A 515 -22.51 -15.17 -21.87
CA GLY A 515 -23.04 -15.66 -20.60
C GLY A 515 -23.11 -17.19 -20.47
N LEU A 516 -22.70 -17.94 -21.49
CA LEU A 516 -22.49 -19.38 -21.45
C LEU A 516 -21.00 -19.68 -21.22
N PHE A 517 -20.70 -20.82 -20.58
CA PHE A 517 -19.32 -21.23 -20.32
C PHE A 517 -18.94 -22.36 -21.29
N GLU A 518 -18.41 -21.99 -22.45
CA GLU A 518 -17.97 -22.91 -23.51
C GLU A 518 -16.63 -23.58 -23.20
N THR A 519 -15.76 -22.92 -22.42
CA THR A 519 -14.41 -23.45 -22.15
C THR A 519 -14.32 -24.03 -20.74
N THR A 520 -13.89 -25.29 -20.66
CA THR A 520 -13.55 -26.00 -19.42
C THR A 520 -12.06 -26.29 -19.36
N GLU A 521 -11.36 -25.68 -18.41
CA GLU A 521 -9.97 -25.95 -18.08
C GLU A 521 -9.90 -26.89 -16.87
N MET A 522 -9.23 -28.03 -17.00
CA MET A 522 -8.96 -28.96 -15.90
C MET A 522 -7.49 -28.88 -15.49
N PHE A 523 -7.23 -28.89 -14.19
CA PHE A 523 -5.88 -28.71 -13.65
C PHE A 523 -5.36 -29.97 -12.98
N GLY A 524 -4.04 -30.14 -13.04
CA GLY A 524 -3.28 -31.11 -12.27
C GLY A 524 -2.27 -30.43 -11.38
N HIS A 525 -1.73 -31.18 -10.42
CA HIS A 525 -0.68 -30.72 -9.52
C HIS A 525 0.44 -31.75 -9.42
N ASP A 526 1.66 -31.33 -9.75
CA ASP A 526 2.89 -32.12 -9.57
C ASP A 526 3.68 -31.60 -8.37
N SER A 527 3.50 -32.25 -7.21
CA SER A 527 4.18 -31.89 -5.97
C SER A 527 5.68 -32.16 -6.00
N GLU A 528 6.14 -33.11 -6.80
CA GLU A 528 7.55 -33.48 -6.90
C GLU A 528 8.31 -32.64 -7.94
N LYS A 529 7.58 -31.89 -8.79
CA LYS A 529 8.11 -31.05 -9.87
C LYS A 529 9.04 -31.80 -10.80
N LYS A 530 8.74 -33.08 -11.04
CA LYS A 530 9.53 -33.96 -11.91
C LYS A 530 9.01 -33.91 -13.34
N GLY A 531 7.71 -33.73 -13.51
CA GLY A 531 7.05 -33.67 -14.79
C GLY A 531 7.10 -32.27 -15.38
N ARG A 532 7.57 -32.15 -16.62
CA ARG A 532 7.55 -30.89 -17.37
C ARG A 532 6.29 -30.82 -18.23
N PHE A 533 5.14 -30.52 -17.63
CA PHE A 533 3.85 -30.49 -18.34
C PHE A 533 3.64 -29.21 -19.15
N MET A 534 4.21 -28.09 -18.70
CA MET A 534 4.13 -26.79 -19.36
C MET A 534 5.42 -25.99 -19.17
N SER A 535 5.55 -24.88 -19.90
CA SER A 535 6.69 -23.98 -19.71
C SER A 535 6.53 -23.18 -18.41
N GLU A 536 7.64 -22.68 -17.86
CA GLU A 536 7.60 -21.83 -16.64
C GLU A 536 6.82 -20.52 -16.87
N ALA A 537 6.82 -20.02 -18.10
CA ALA A 537 6.07 -18.81 -18.45
C ALA A 537 4.55 -19.10 -18.45
N ASP A 538 4.14 -20.26 -18.95
CA ASP A 538 2.74 -20.70 -18.96
C ASP A 538 2.26 -21.01 -17.54
N GLU A 539 3.08 -21.69 -16.70
CA GLU A 539 2.75 -21.90 -15.28
C GLU A 539 2.50 -20.57 -14.59
N LEU A 540 3.39 -19.59 -14.79
CA LEU A 540 3.25 -18.28 -14.20
C LEU A 540 1.96 -17.60 -14.65
N GLN A 541 1.61 -17.68 -15.94
CA GLN A 541 0.38 -17.09 -16.47
C GLN A 541 -0.86 -17.78 -15.91
N VAL A 542 -0.89 -19.12 -15.87
CA VAL A 542 -2.00 -19.91 -15.34
C VAL A 542 -2.24 -19.60 -13.86
N VAL A 543 -1.18 -19.59 -13.05
CA VAL A 543 -1.26 -19.27 -11.63
C VAL A 543 -1.72 -17.83 -11.43
N THR A 544 -1.21 -16.89 -12.24
CA THR A 544 -1.65 -15.48 -12.19
C THR A 544 -3.13 -15.35 -12.53
N ASN A 545 -3.62 -16.08 -13.55
CA ASN A 545 -5.03 -16.05 -13.92
C ASN A 545 -5.88 -16.65 -12.80
N LEU A 546 -5.49 -17.79 -12.22
CA LEU A 546 -6.26 -18.48 -11.18
C LEU A 546 -6.34 -17.72 -9.86
N PHE A 547 -5.25 -17.07 -9.45
CA PHE A 547 -5.14 -16.50 -8.12
C PHE A 547 -5.01 -14.97 -8.11
N GLY A 548 -4.93 -14.32 -9.27
CA GLY A 548 -4.71 -12.87 -9.43
C GLY A 548 -3.26 -12.41 -9.19
N THR A 549 -2.44 -13.23 -8.52
CA THR A 549 -1.03 -12.94 -8.24
C THR A 549 -0.09 -13.97 -8.87
N PRO A 550 1.03 -13.54 -9.46
CA PRO A 550 2.03 -14.45 -9.98
C PRO A 550 2.72 -15.21 -8.85
N ALA A 551 2.78 -16.54 -8.97
CA ALA A 551 3.64 -17.39 -8.15
C ALA A 551 4.34 -18.43 -9.04
N LYS A 552 5.59 -18.76 -8.69
CA LYS A 552 6.40 -19.75 -9.42
C LYS A 552 6.53 -21.02 -8.60
N GLY A 553 6.64 -22.15 -9.30
CA GLY A 553 6.90 -23.43 -8.65
C GLY A 553 5.75 -23.85 -7.75
N THR A 554 4.52 -23.58 -8.17
CA THR A 554 3.31 -24.10 -7.53
C THR A 554 3.11 -25.57 -7.87
N GLY A 555 3.65 -26.03 -9.01
CA GLY A 555 3.41 -27.37 -9.53
C GLY A 555 2.04 -27.53 -10.18
N VAL A 556 1.24 -26.46 -10.24
CA VAL A 556 -0.06 -26.43 -10.94
C VAL A 556 0.19 -26.38 -12.45
N TYR A 557 -0.54 -27.21 -13.19
CA TYR A 557 -0.54 -27.18 -14.65
C TYR A 557 -1.94 -27.44 -15.20
N VAL A 558 -2.23 -26.94 -16.39
CA VAL A 558 -3.41 -27.30 -17.17
C VAL A 558 -3.22 -28.73 -17.66
N LYS A 559 -4.09 -29.63 -17.22
CA LYS A 559 -4.13 -31.03 -17.63
C LYS A 559 -4.91 -31.21 -18.92
N MET A 560 -6.02 -30.49 -19.07
CA MET A 560 -6.92 -30.61 -20.21
C MET A 560 -7.68 -29.29 -20.43
N ILE A 561 -7.93 -28.94 -21.67
CA ILE A 561 -8.87 -27.88 -22.08
C ILE A 561 -9.95 -28.54 -22.95
N GLN A 562 -11.20 -28.25 -22.69
CA GLN A 562 -12.34 -28.65 -23.52
C GLN A 562 -13.09 -27.39 -23.95
N VAL A 563 -13.48 -27.30 -25.20
CA VAL A 563 -14.27 -26.18 -25.74
C VAL A 563 -15.50 -26.73 -26.46
N ASP A 564 -16.66 -26.22 -26.09
CA ASP A 564 -17.99 -26.53 -26.64
C ASP A 564 -18.61 -25.21 -27.15
N TRP A 565 -18.31 -24.85 -28.40
CA TRP A 565 -18.68 -23.59 -29.02
C TRP A 565 -20.18 -23.44 -29.25
N ASN A 566 -20.90 -24.56 -29.38
CA ASN A 566 -22.31 -24.56 -29.73
C ASN A 566 -23.23 -24.76 -28.51
N GLY A 567 -22.65 -25.12 -27.35
CA GLY A 567 -23.32 -25.27 -26.06
C GLY A 567 -24.16 -26.54 -25.94
N ASP A 568 -23.89 -27.58 -26.74
CA ASP A 568 -24.66 -28.83 -26.78
C ASP A 568 -24.16 -29.91 -25.81
N THR A 569 -23.15 -29.59 -24.99
CA THR A 569 -22.45 -30.45 -24.02
C THR A 569 -21.48 -31.47 -24.60
N VAL A 570 -21.27 -31.46 -25.92
CA VAL A 570 -20.26 -32.26 -26.62
C VAL A 570 -19.11 -31.35 -27.01
N PRO A 571 -17.89 -31.57 -26.49
CA PRO A 571 -16.76 -30.70 -26.82
C PRO A 571 -16.36 -30.81 -28.30
N ASP A 572 -16.42 -29.71 -29.04
CA ASP A 572 -15.88 -29.59 -30.41
C ASP A 572 -14.35 -29.69 -30.42
N PHE A 573 -13.70 -29.30 -29.31
CA PHE A 573 -12.25 -29.31 -29.17
C PHE A 573 -11.82 -29.82 -27.80
N ILE A 574 -10.82 -30.70 -27.78
CA ILE A 574 -10.16 -31.15 -26.55
C ILE A 574 -8.65 -31.07 -26.73
N GLU A 575 -7.97 -30.55 -25.73
CA GLU A 575 -6.52 -30.49 -25.67
C GLU A 575 -5.99 -31.02 -24.34
N GLU A 576 -5.25 -32.12 -24.38
CA GLU A 576 -4.62 -32.75 -23.22
C GLU A 576 -3.12 -32.47 -23.17
N TYR A 577 -2.62 -32.13 -21.99
CA TYR A 577 -1.21 -31.83 -21.75
C TYR A 577 -0.54 -33.02 -21.04
N THR A 578 0.56 -33.49 -21.62
CA THR A 578 1.31 -34.65 -21.10
C THR A 578 2.71 -34.25 -20.68
N GLU A 579 3.37 -35.11 -19.90
CA GLU A 579 4.74 -34.90 -19.44
C GLU A 579 5.71 -34.64 -20.61
N GLY A 580 6.72 -33.79 -20.39
CA GLY A 580 7.75 -33.46 -21.36
C GLY A 580 7.31 -32.50 -22.46
N LEU A 581 6.37 -31.58 -22.14
CA LEU A 581 5.78 -30.61 -23.07
C LEU A 581 5.04 -31.25 -24.26
N GLY A 582 4.59 -32.49 -24.06
CA GLY A 582 3.76 -33.21 -25.01
C GLY A 582 2.30 -32.73 -24.92
N LYS A 583 1.58 -32.86 -26.03
CA LYS A 583 0.22 -32.34 -26.17
C LYS A 583 -0.59 -33.21 -27.13
N ILE A 584 -1.85 -33.45 -26.83
CA ILE A 584 -2.79 -34.13 -27.71
C ILE A 584 -3.95 -33.17 -27.95
N SER A 585 -4.20 -32.80 -29.19
CA SER A 585 -5.33 -31.95 -29.58
C SER A 585 -6.29 -32.78 -30.45
N THR A 586 -7.59 -32.70 -30.20
CA THR A 586 -8.63 -33.37 -31.00
C THR A 586 -9.71 -32.38 -31.37
N TRP A 587 -10.19 -32.48 -32.60
CA TRP A 587 -11.28 -31.67 -33.14
C TRP A 587 -12.40 -32.60 -33.60
N ASP A 588 -13.62 -32.26 -33.20
CA ASP A 588 -14.88 -32.79 -33.68
C ASP A 588 -15.55 -31.67 -34.48
N SER A 589 -15.46 -31.74 -35.81
CA SER A 589 -15.94 -30.69 -36.71
C SER A 589 -17.39 -30.90 -37.13
N ASP A 590 -17.94 -32.10 -36.93
CA ASP A 590 -19.30 -32.46 -37.30
C ASP A 590 -20.27 -32.59 -36.11
N GLY A 591 -19.74 -32.56 -34.88
CA GLY A 591 -20.48 -32.56 -33.63
C GLY A 591 -21.04 -33.93 -33.24
N ASP A 592 -20.48 -35.02 -33.78
CA ASP A 592 -20.99 -36.38 -33.54
C ASP A 592 -20.47 -37.03 -32.23
N GLY A 593 -19.59 -36.34 -31.52
CA GLY A 593 -18.92 -36.78 -30.29
C GLY A 593 -17.67 -37.63 -30.52
N LYS A 594 -17.20 -37.77 -31.76
CA LYS A 594 -15.94 -38.42 -32.13
C LYS A 594 -15.01 -37.40 -32.79
N TRP A 595 -13.71 -37.60 -32.60
CA TRP A 595 -12.73 -36.75 -33.24
C TRP A 595 -12.65 -37.04 -34.75
N ASP A 596 -12.68 -36.00 -35.56
CA ASP A 596 -12.38 -36.05 -37.00
C ASP A 596 -10.88 -35.96 -37.26
N VAL A 597 -10.22 -35.10 -36.49
CA VAL A 597 -8.81 -34.78 -36.60
C VAL A 597 -8.19 -34.87 -35.22
N ARG A 598 -7.02 -35.48 -35.13
CA ARG A 598 -6.23 -35.57 -33.91
C ARG A 598 -4.77 -35.25 -34.19
N TYR A 599 -4.19 -34.42 -33.34
CA TYR A 599 -2.80 -34.04 -33.40
C TYR A 599 -2.09 -34.46 -32.11
N VAL A 600 -0.91 -35.07 -32.23
CA VAL A 600 -0.13 -35.54 -31.10
C VAL A 600 1.27 -34.97 -31.21
N LYS A 601 1.60 -34.00 -30.35
CA LYS A 601 2.97 -33.57 -30.11
C LYS A 601 3.59 -34.46 -29.03
N ARG A 602 4.60 -35.24 -29.39
CA ARG A 602 5.25 -36.14 -28.46
C ARG A 602 6.13 -35.36 -27.46
N PRO A 603 6.43 -35.95 -26.29
CA PRO A 603 7.36 -35.36 -25.32
C PRO A 603 8.71 -35.01 -25.97
N GLU A 604 9.34 -33.92 -25.53
CA GLU A 604 10.66 -33.51 -26.00
C GLU A 604 11.67 -34.66 -25.81
N SER A 605 12.28 -35.09 -26.90
CA SER A 605 13.34 -36.08 -26.89
C SER A 605 14.71 -35.42 -26.67
N LYS A 606 15.64 -36.18 -26.09
CA LYS A 606 17.01 -35.73 -25.79
C LYS A 606 17.82 -35.33 -27.04
N ASP A 607 17.40 -35.77 -28.22
CA ASP A 607 18.02 -35.45 -29.52
C ASP A 607 17.53 -34.11 -30.10
N GLY A 608 16.58 -33.43 -29.45
CA GLY A 608 16.03 -32.14 -29.89
C GLY A 608 15.10 -32.21 -31.10
N VAL A 609 14.81 -33.41 -31.62
CA VAL A 609 13.90 -33.60 -32.77
C VAL A 609 12.45 -33.55 -32.28
N LYS A 610 11.68 -32.59 -32.78
CA LYS A 610 10.24 -32.52 -32.49
C LYS A 610 9.52 -33.59 -33.30
N ARG A 611 8.85 -34.53 -32.62
CA ARG A 611 8.08 -35.60 -33.26
C ARG A 611 6.60 -35.38 -33.05
N GLU A 612 5.87 -35.35 -34.15
CA GLU A 612 4.47 -34.95 -34.18
C GLU A 612 3.68 -35.93 -35.07
N ASP A 613 2.48 -36.32 -34.66
CA ASP A 613 1.59 -37.18 -35.45
C ASP A 613 0.28 -36.44 -35.74
N SER A 614 -0.13 -36.41 -37.01
CA SER A 614 -1.47 -35.97 -37.42
C SER A 614 -2.30 -37.20 -37.80
N LEU A 615 -3.47 -37.35 -37.22
CA LEU A 615 -4.38 -38.47 -37.40
C LEU A 615 -5.73 -37.97 -37.88
N PHE A 616 -6.35 -38.68 -38.81
CA PHE A 616 -7.69 -38.39 -39.33
C PHE A 616 -8.28 -39.63 -39.99
N HIS A 617 -9.59 -39.65 -40.17
CA HIS A 617 -10.31 -40.76 -40.79
C HIS A 617 -10.45 -40.57 -42.30
N GLN A 618 -10.26 -41.66 -43.07
CA GLN A 618 -10.62 -41.67 -44.48
C GLN A 618 -12.15 -41.66 -44.64
N PRO A 619 -12.73 -40.79 -45.49
CA PRO A 619 -14.18 -40.54 -45.55
C PRO A 619 -15.08 -41.74 -45.85
N PHE A 620 -14.56 -42.79 -46.51
CA PHE A 620 -15.37 -43.93 -46.96
C PHE A 620 -15.05 -45.24 -46.22
N SER A 621 -13.78 -45.50 -45.90
CA SER A 621 -13.36 -46.72 -45.20
C SER A 621 -13.41 -46.58 -43.68
N GLY A 622 -13.34 -45.34 -43.15
CA GLY A 622 -13.15 -45.09 -41.72
C GLY A 622 -11.75 -45.41 -41.22
N ASP A 623 -10.84 -45.82 -42.12
CA ASP A 623 -9.45 -46.15 -41.78
C ASP A 623 -8.72 -44.92 -41.25
N VAL A 624 -7.88 -45.11 -40.23
CA VAL A 624 -7.13 -44.02 -39.62
C VAL A 624 -5.84 -43.79 -40.40
N VAL A 625 -5.71 -42.62 -41.00
CA VAL A 625 -4.44 -42.13 -41.55
C VAL A 625 -3.62 -41.55 -40.41
N THR A 626 -2.33 -41.89 -40.33
CA THR A 626 -1.36 -41.31 -39.40
C THR A 626 -0.18 -40.76 -40.20
N VAL A 627 0.01 -39.45 -40.13
CA VAL A 627 1.15 -38.75 -40.70
C VAL A 627 2.12 -38.39 -39.59
N SER A 628 3.27 -39.05 -39.54
CA SER A 628 4.34 -38.74 -38.61
C SER A 628 5.28 -37.71 -39.22
N SER A 629 5.58 -36.67 -38.46
CA SER A 629 6.41 -35.53 -38.85
C SER A 629 7.60 -35.37 -37.89
N GLU A 630 8.72 -34.93 -38.44
CA GLU A 630 9.90 -34.51 -37.69
C GLU A 630 10.21 -33.04 -37.99
N ASN A 631 10.23 -32.20 -36.95
CA ASN A 631 10.42 -30.75 -37.05
C ASN A 631 9.44 -30.07 -38.04
N GLY A 632 8.17 -30.49 -38.02
CA GLY A 632 7.13 -29.96 -38.91
C GLY A 632 7.19 -30.47 -40.35
N ILE A 633 8.08 -31.43 -40.66
CA ILE A 633 8.17 -32.05 -41.99
C ILE A 633 7.65 -33.48 -41.91
N PRO A 634 6.60 -33.86 -42.66
CA PRO A 634 6.12 -35.23 -42.76
C PRO A 634 7.21 -36.19 -43.27
N VAL A 635 7.49 -37.24 -42.50
CA VAL A 635 8.50 -38.26 -42.82
C VAL A 635 7.89 -39.63 -43.12
N ASN A 636 6.69 -39.91 -42.62
CA ASN A 636 6.02 -41.19 -42.81
C ASN A 636 4.49 -41.04 -42.80
N VAL A 637 3.80 -41.82 -43.63
CA VAL A 637 2.34 -41.94 -43.61
C VAL A 637 1.95 -43.41 -43.55
N SER A 638 1.09 -43.76 -42.59
CA SER A 638 0.52 -45.10 -42.48
C SER A 638 -0.99 -45.04 -42.36
N ILE A 639 -1.68 -45.94 -43.07
CA ILE A 639 -3.12 -46.13 -42.97
C ILE A 639 -3.37 -47.41 -42.17
N SER A 640 -4.19 -47.32 -41.13
CA SER A 640 -4.57 -48.47 -40.31
C SER A 640 -6.05 -48.82 -40.45
N SER A 641 -6.30 -50.07 -40.84
CA SER A 641 -7.64 -50.65 -41.01
C SER A 641 -7.89 -51.73 -39.97
N ALA A 642 -9.11 -51.83 -39.46
CA ALA A 642 -9.52 -52.88 -38.53
C ALA A 642 -10.24 -54.01 -39.30
N GLU A 643 -9.56 -55.14 -39.50
CA GLU A 643 -10.15 -56.34 -40.12
C GLU A 643 -10.16 -57.50 -39.11
N ASN A 644 -11.34 -58.08 -38.82
CA ASN A 644 -11.50 -59.25 -37.95
C ASN A 644 -10.80 -59.10 -36.56
N GLY A 645 -10.82 -57.90 -35.98
CA GLY A 645 -10.20 -57.61 -34.68
C GLY A 645 -8.67 -57.50 -34.71
N LYS A 646 -8.03 -57.51 -35.89
CA LYS A 646 -6.61 -57.22 -36.09
C LYS A 646 -6.42 -55.89 -36.81
N VAL A 647 -5.50 -55.07 -36.30
CA VAL A 647 -5.12 -53.80 -36.93
C VAL A 647 -4.06 -54.08 -38.00
N LEU A 648 -4.42 -53.90 -39.27
CA LEU A 648 -3.48 -53.94 -40.39
C LEU A 648 -2.95 -52.53 -40.64
N ARG A 649 -1.63 -52.37 -40.78
CA ARG A 649 -0.99 -51.08 -41.08
C ARG A 649 -0.30 -51.13 -42.44
N LYS A 650 -0.62 -50.19 -43.32
CA LYS A 650 -0.01 -50.04 -44.64
C LYS A 650 0.68 -48.69 -44.75
N ASN A 651 1.97 -48.68 -45.09
CA ASN A 651 2.68 -47.44 -45.38
C ASN A 651 2.31 -46.91 -46.77
N VAL A 652 2.12 -45.60 -46.87
CA VAL A 652 1.73 -44.90 -48.09
C VAL A 652 2.76 -43.81 -48.38
N ARG A 653 2.99 -43.52 -49.66
CA ARG A 653 3.93 -42.45 -50.06
C ARG A 653 3.32 -41.08 -49.77
N ILE A 654 4.17 -40.14 -49.37
CA ILE A 654 3.84 -38.73 -49.22
C ILE A 654 4.70 -37.91 -50.19
N PHE A 655 4.10 -36.91 -50.83
CA PHE A 655 4.77 -36.01 -51.76
C PHE A 655 4.61 -34.58 -51.27
N GLY A 656 5.66 -33.76 -51.35
CA GLY A 656 5.54 -32.32 -51.12
C GLY A 656 4.70 -31.66 -52.20
N GLY A 657 3.86 -30.70 -51.80
CA GLY A 657 3.12 -29.82 -52.70
C GLY A 657 3.99 -28.76 -53.35
N LEU A 658 3.37 -27.92 -54.19
CA LEU A 658 4.05 -26.77 -54.81
C LEU A 658 4.08 -25.55 -53.91
N ARG A 659 3.15 -25.50 -52.94
CA ARG A 659 3.08 -24.49 -51.90
C ARG A 659 3.63 -25.05 -50.60
N ASP A 660 4.34 -24.21 -49.85
CA ASP A 660 4.83 -24.57 -48.52
C ASP A 660 3.66 -24.98 -47.62
N GLY A 661 3.84 -26.08 -46.89
CA GLY A 661 2.83 -26.66 -46.01
C GLY A 661 1.85 -27.62 -46.68
N PHE A 662 1.86 -27.78 -48.00
CA PHE A 662 0.99 -28.75 -48.69
C PHE A 662 1.68 -30.10 -48.89
N TYR A 663 0.94 -31.18 -48.66
CA TYR A 663 1.43 -32.54 -48.79
C TYR A 663 0.37 -33.46 -49.40
N TRP A 664 0.78 -34.27 -50.37
CA TRP A 664 -0.09 -35.20 -51.08
C TRP A 664 0.14 -36.64 -50.61
N ILE A 665 -0.94 -37.34 -50.26
CA ILE A 665 -0.90 -38.72 -49.73
C ILE A 665 -1.29 -39.70 -50.83
N GLY A 666 -0.49 -40.75 -51.02
CA GLY A 666 -0.74 -41.84 -51.98
C GLY A 666 -0.36 -41.50 -53.43
N GLY A 667 -0.85 -40.36 -53.93
CA GLY A 667 -0.59 -39.86 -55.28
C GLY A 667 -0.75 -38.35 -55.36
N LYS A 668 -0.15 -37.74 -56.38
CA LYS A 668 -0.30 -36.32 -56.73
C LYS A 668 -0.83 -36.18 -58.15
N GLU A 669 -1.34 -35.01 -58.49
CA GLU A 669 -1.77 -34.70 -59.85
C GLU A 669 -0.63 -34.86 -60.87
N ARG A 670 -1.02 -35.12 -62.13
CA ARG A 670 -0.06 -35.52 -63.19
C ARG A 670 0.92 -34.41 -63.57
N ASP A 671 0.52 -33.14 -63.43
CA ASP A 671 1.37 -31.99 -63.71
C ASP A 671 1.28 -30.93 -62.61
N ASP A 672 2.28 -30.04 -62.59
CA ASP A 672 2.42 -29.01 -61.57
C ASP A 672 1.34 -27.91 -61.70
N ILE A 673 0.77 -27.70 -62.89
CA ILE A 673 -0.29 -26.69 -63.06
C ILE A 673 -1.58 -27.16 -62.36
N ALA A 674 -1.98 -28.41 -62.60
CA ALA A 674 -3.11 -29.05 -61.95
C ALA A 674 -2.90 -29.15 -60.43
N THR A 675 -1.71 -29.57 -59.99
CA THR A 675 -1.33 -29.62 -58.57
C THR A 675 -1.53 -28.25 -57.90
N GLY A 676 -0.99 -27.19 -58.49
CA GLY A 676 -1.08 -25.84 -57.93
C GLY A 676 -2.50 -25.27 -57.93
N ALA A 677 -3.31 -25.61 -58.93
CA ALA A 677 -4.72 -25.21 -58.99
C ALA A 677 -5.56 -25.88 -57.90
N VAL A 678 -5.36 -27.19 -57.66
CA VAL A 678 -6.03 -27.92 -56.58
C VAL A 678 -5.63 -27.36 -55.22
N GLU A 679 -4.34 -27.12 -54.97
CA GLU A 679 -3.89 -26.55 -53.68
C GLU A 679 -4.54 -25.20 -53.39
N ILE A 680 -4.69 -24.32 -54.40
CA ILE A 680 -5.41 -23.04 -54.26
C ILE A 680 -6.88 -23.26 -53.92
N ALA A 681 -7.54 -24.15 -54.66
CA ALA A 681 -8.95 -24.42 -54.50
C ALA A 681 -9.25 -25.06 -53.13
N VAL A 682 -8.46 -26.06 -52.73
CA VAL A 682 -8.52 -26.69 -51.41
C VAL A 682 -8.31 -25.66 -50.30
N ASN A 683 -7.29 -24.81 -50.43
CA ASN A 683 -7.02 -23.79 -49.41
C ASN A 683 -8.18 -22.80 -49.24
N ARG A 684 -8.88 -22.48 -50.34
CA ARG A 684 -10.07 -21.62 -50.33
C ARG A 684 -11.26 -22.33 -49.70
N GLU A 685 -11.47 -23.61 -50.02
CA GLU A 685 -12.59 -24.43 -49.55
C GLU A 685 -12.52 -24.81 -48.06
N LEU A 686 -11.31 -24.96 -47.54
CA LEU A 686 -11.07 -25.11 -46.09
C LEU A 686 -11.24 -23.77 -45.33
N GLY A 687 -11.42 -22.66 -46.06
CA GLY A 687 -11.64 -21.33 -45.48
C GLY A 687 -10.45 -20.80 -44.68
N GLY A 688 -10.72 -19.78 -43.86
CA GLY A 688 -9.75 -19.17 -42.95
C GLY A 688 -9.49 -19.97 -41.66
N VAL A 689 -9.97 -21.21 -41.56
CA VAL A 689 -9.82 -22.03 -40.35
C VAL A 689 -8.36 -22.48 -40.23
N GLU A 690 -7.70 -22.18 -39.11
CA GLU A 690 -6.25 -22.41 -38.99
C GLU A 690 -5.87 -23.88 -38.75
N GLN A 691 -6.76 -24.72 -38.23
CA GLN A 691 -6.46 -26.13 -37.90
C GLN A 691 -7.72 -26.95 -37.65
N GLY A 692 -7.59 -28.28 -37.65
CA GLY A 692 -8.60 -29.21 -37.14
C GLY A 692 -9.71 -29.57 -38.11
N VAL A 693 -9.61 -29.17 -39.38
CA VAL A 693 -10.68 -29.39 -40.38
C VAL A 693 -10.36 -30.58 -41.28
N SER A 694 -11.36 -31.43 -41.50
CA SER A 694 -11.36 -32.54 -42.45
C SER A 694 -12.55 -32.39 -43.40
N LYS A 695 -12.31 -32.30 -44.72
CA LYS A 695 -13.39 -32.07 -45.70
C LYS A 695 -13.14 -32.82 -47.00
N VAL A 696 -14.22 -33.36 -47.59
CA VAL A 696 -14.22 -33.84 -48.97
C VAL A 696 -14.59 -32.70 -49.91
N ILE A 697 -13.74 -32.43 -50.89
CA ILE A 697 -13.84 -31.31 -51.83
C ILE A 697 -13.96 -31.88 -53.23
N GLN A 698 -15.02 -31.52 -53.94
CA GLN A 698 -15.22 -31.85 -55.36
C GLN A 698 -14.66 -30.73 -56.22
N LEU A 699 -13.70 -31.04 -57.10
CA LEU A 699 -13.20 -30.11 -58.12
C LEU A 699 -13.29 -30.79 -59.49
N GLU A 700 -14.03 -30.16 -60.42
CA GLU A 700 -14.27 -30.66 -61.78
C GLU A 700 -14.56 -32.18 -61.80
N ASP A 701 -13.60 -33.00 -62.23
CA ASP A 701 -13.75 -34.45 -62.45
C ASP A 701 -13.20 -35.32 -61.30
N ALA A 702 -12.74 -34.75 -60.18
CA ALA A 702 -12.12 -35.49 -59.08
C ALA A 702 -12.59 -35.04 -57.69
N ARG A 703 -12.57 -35.98 -56.74
CA ARG A 703 -12.79 -35.72 -55.31
C ARG A 703 -11.46 -35.74 -54.59
N TYR A 704 -11.27 -34.79 -53.69
CA TYR A 704 -10.09 -34.67 -52.86
C TYR A 704 -10.52 -34.70 -51.40
N HIS A 705 -9.88 -35.52 -50.60
CA HIS A 705 -9.97 -35.42 -49.15
C HIS A 705 -8.86 -34.48 -48.68
N ALA A 706 -9.24 -33.40 -48.03
CA ALA A 706 -8.31 -32.40 -47.54
C ALA A 706 -8.43 -32.25 -46.03
N VAL A 707 -7.28 -32.30 -45.35
CA VAL A 707 -7.18 -32.16 -43.89
C VAL A 707 -6.17 -31.08 -43.54
N ARG A 708 -6.54 -30.12 -42.71
CA ARG A 708 -5.64 -29.07 -42.22
C ARG A 708 -5.30 -29.27 -40.75
N VAL A 709 -4.01 -29.34 -40.44
CA VAL A 709 -3.48 -29.43 -39.07
C VAL A 709 -2.36 -28.40 -38.93
N GLY A 710 -2.66 -27.28 -38.26
CA GLY A 710 -1.77 -26.13 -38.20
C GLY A 710 -1.42 -25.60 -39.60
N SER A 711 -0.13 -25.37 -39.86
CA SER A 711 0.34 -24.91 -41.17
C SER A 711 0.39 -26.01 -42.24
N MET A 712 0.05 -27.26 -41.91
CA MET A 712 0.09 -28.39 -42.84
C MET A 712 -1.29 -28.69 -43.42
N VAL A 713 -1.35 -28.91 -44.72
CA VAL A 713 -2.54 -29.36 -45.45
C VAL A 713 -2.22 -30.67 -46.16
N PHE A 714 -2.93 -31.73 -45.79
CA PHE A 714 -2.83 -33.05 -46.40
C PHE A 714 -3.93 -33.24 -47.43
N ILE A 715 -3.58 -33.67 -48.64
CA ILE A 715 -4.50 -33.89 -49.75
C ILE A 715 -4.39 -35.33 -50.23
N GLU A 716 -5.50 -36.05 -50.30
CA GLU A 716 -5.62 -37.37 -50.90
C GLU A 716 -6.62 -37.34 -52.07
N ILE A 717 -6.25 -37.92 -53.21
CA ILE A 717 -7.16 -38.09 -54.35
C ILE A 717 -8.07 -39.27 -54.06
N LEU A 718 -9.38 -39.03 -53.98
CA LEU A 718 -10.37 -40.07 -53.75
C LEU A 718 -10.80 -40.71 -55.08
N PRO A 719 -11.11 -42.01 -55.11
CA PRO A 719 -11.61 -42.66 -56.31
C PRO A 719 -12.92 -42.01 -56.81
N SER A 720 -13.02 -41.83 -58.12
CA SER A 720 -14.26 -41.45 -58.80
C SER A 720 -15.30 -42.55 -58.60
N ASP A 721 -16.56 -42.19 -58.30
CA ASP A 721 -17.67 -43.15 -58.23
C ASP A 721 -17.94 -43.73 -59.62
N SER A 722 -17.17 -44.74 -59.99
CA SER A 722 -17.44 -45.64 -61.11
C SER A 722 -17.23 -47.07 -60.63
N GLY A 723 -18.16 -47.52 -59.79
CA GLY A 723 -18.29 -48.91 -59.34
C GLY A 723 -19.71 -49.13 -58.80
N GLU A 724 -20.49 -49.92 -59.51
CA GLU A 724 -21.87 -50.29 -59.22
C GLU A 724 -22.07 -50.95 -57.84
N LYS A 725 -23.31 -50.82 -57.36
CA LYS A 725 -24.03 -51.55 -56.28
C LYS A 725 -23.37 -52.77 -55.63
#